data_AF-A0A0F2SDI8-F1
#
_entry.id   AF-A0A0F2SDI8-F1
#
_cell.length_a   1.000
_cell.length_b   1.000
_cell.length_c   1.000
_cell.angle_alpha   90.00
_cell.angle_beta   90.00
_cell.angle_gamma   90.00
#
_symmetry.space_group_name_H-M   'P 1'
#
loop_
_entity.id
_entity.type
_entity.pdbx_description
1 polymer ?
#
loop_
_entity_poly.entity_id
_entity_poly.type
_entity_poly.pdbx_seq_one_letter_code
_entity_poly.pdbx_strand_id
1 'polypeptide(L)'
;MSFFVYHDSHSLDYRQPFGAVTCGQMIRIRLDLSSEIPIESLHLRLWERDRERLVPMCPKSGEFSEQRVVFEVEYEAPNTPGLVWYYFRLQVGGQTYYYGNNVDKLGGEGHLGNEEPPSYQVTVHSPSEVPAWYKRGIMYQIFVDRFYHAHEDGFVLYPRKNALLHADWYDTPFYIKDERGRVTHWDFFGGNLLGVIEKLPYLHELGISIIYFNPIFDAPSNHKYDTADYHKIDPMFGDEELFEHLIKEARQYGIAIVLDGVFSHTGSDSVYFNRYNTYPSVGAYQSAESSYYQWYQFKPNSQEYQSWWGVDALPEVNELNPAYQEFLFGAGDGVIQKWMKKGIAGWRLDVADELPDEFIRKLRQTIKTINPEAVLIGEVWEDASNKGSYGKLREYFWGYELDATMNYPFRDSFLSFMLSKTTSNLVYQQVMSLYENYPRENFYGAMNLIGSHDRERILTLLGEAPDEKALIENEKQSYRLSPEARELAVQRLKLVSLIQMTFPGVPCVYYGDEVGLEGYSDPYNRATYPWNREDQEILLWYKTMIRLRLEYEVLQSGDFQSFYSEPDIYGFKRSDGDEEITVLINRHASQAKEITLPSTLHTNLIKGALVLDLLSGQIITGQTAQTLILGPLSAQALYCKQSLPPFPRQNLGRSCGVLMHVSSLPSDFGSGDMGIEAYRFVDFLVESGQSLWQVLPLNPVGLGDSPYQSDSAFAGNPRLISLEGLMREGLLEADFAEELQLAELSAEMFKDVSLRKAFKGFKAQLQEQGQLPDQAQDSDRTGPEFRFLARQNYLRFQQDHREWLDDYALYRALKSHFGDIAWYDWEPELAWRNTERVAEYVRLLEEEVEFNRFVQYAFYYQWQGLRHYAKAKGIKLIGDIPIFVAADSCDVWVNHRFFKLDEGGRPAKVAGVPPDYFCKTGQLWGNPVYDWDVLGLENYTWWKQRIKLVLGLFDFIRLDHFRGFEAYWEIEAREETAMNGRWLKGPGKRFFESLAEEFGELPFIAEDLGTITPEVNVLKRIFSFPGMKVLQFTALEEMIFEEDSNLIYYSGTHDNDTLVGWYKSTWTDEERADYAGEDQKDDPKEACRKLIEDLYKSPASWVITPMQDILGLDTDARLNVPGTIEGNWQWKLKQDLLTTEVKEWLRSVARETKRLP
;
A
#
# COMPACT_ATOMS: atom_id res chain seq x y z
N MET A 1 10.20 58.08 -11.16
CA MET A 1 11.41 57.62 -11.86
C MET A 1 11.18 56.16 -12.19
N SER A 2 11.31 55.75 -13.45
CA SER A 2 11.16 54.33 -13.79
C SER A 2 12.49 53.63 -13.47
N PHE A 3 12.49 52.91 -12.34
CA PHE A 3 13.62 52.16 -11.83
C PHE A 3 13.06 50.83 -11.33
N PHE A 4 13.57 49.72 -11.84
CA PHE A 4 13.06 48.38 -11.58
C PHE A 4 14.18 47.49 -11.06
N VAL A 5 13.90 46.79 -9.98
CA VAL A 5 14.81 45.83 -9.33
C VAL A 5 14.02 44.56 -9.04
N TYR A 6 14.58 43.40 -9.33
CA TYR A 6 13.90 42.13 -9.10
C TYR A 6 14.86 40.99 -8.76
N HIS A 7 14.55 40.28 -7.68
CA HIS A 7 15.18 39.04 -7.25
C HIS A 7 14.12 38.19 -6.53
N ASP A 8 14.11 36.89 -6.83
CA ASP A 8 13.24 35.91 -6.20
C ASP A 8 14.10 34.74 -5.70
N SER A 9 14.27 34.62 -4.38
CA SER A 9 15.13 33.57 -3.80
C SER A 9 14.57 32.17 -4.02
N HIS A 10 13.26 32.04 -4.29
CA HIS A 10 12.63 30.77 -4.62
C HIS A 10 12.81 30.34 -6.08
N SER A 11 13.43 31.18 -6.91
CA SER A 11 13.69 30.86 -8.32
C SER A 11 15.16 30.51 -8.56
N LEU A 12 15.38 29.37 -9.23
CA LEU A 12 16.72 28.92 -9.67
C LEU A 12 17.40 29.91 -10.63
N ASP A 13 16.64 30.77 -11.28
CA ASP A 13 17.18 31.82 -12.13
C ASP A 13 17.94 32.88 -11.33
N TYR A 14 17.56 33.10 -10.06
CA TYR A 14 18.12 34.14 -9.20
C TYR A 14 18.97 33.61 -8.04
N ARG A 15 18.75 32.36 -7.60
CA ARG A 15 19.54 31.68 -6.57
C ARG A 15 19.79 30.23 -6.97
N GLN A 16 21.05 29.88 -7.25
CA GLN A 16 21.44 28.51 -7.60
C GLN A 16 22.66 28.05 -6.78
N PRO A 17 22.63 26.88 -6.11
CA PRO A 17 21.49 25.95 -6.00
C PRO A 17 20.32 26.52 -5.18
N PHE A 18 19.12 25.95 -5.36
CA PHE A 18 17.96 26.29 -4.54
C PHE A 18 18.12 25.71 -3.13
N GLY A 19 17.75 26.50 -2.12
CA GLY A 19 17.65 26.07 -0.72
C GLY A 19 18.96 26.11 0.07
N ALA A 20 19.01 25.36 1.18
CA ALA A 20 20.19 25.20 2.02
C ALA A 20 21.34 24.55 1.25
N VAL A 21 22.58 24.88 1.64
CA VAL A 21 23.79 24.44 0.93
C VAL A 21 24.80 23.80 1.86
N THR A 22 25.66 22.97 1.29
CA THR A 22 26.78 22.36 2.01
C THR A 22 27.95 23.33 2.20
N CYS A 23 28.77 23.09 3.21
CA CYS A 23 29.98 23.88 3.47
C CYS A 23 30.90 23.94 2.24
N GLY A 24 31.36 25.15 1.85
CA GLY A 24 32.21 25.35 0.68
C GLY A 24 31.49 25.27 -0.67
N GLN A 25 30.17 25.09 -0.70
CA GLN A 25 29.41 25.04 -1.95
C GLN A 25 29.31 26.42 -2.61
N MET A 26 29.48 26.47 -3.92
CA MET A 26 29.29 27.69 -4.71
C MET A 26 27.81 28.03 -4.85
N ILE A 27 27.47 29.29 -4.57
CA ILE A 27 26.14 29.87 -4.73
C ILE A 27 26.22 31.00 -5.75
N ARG A 28 25.36 30.94 -6.75
CA ARG A 28 25.17 32.02 -7.72
C ARG A 28 23.93 32.82 -7.35
N ILE A 29 24.10 34.12 -7.15
CA ILE A 29 23.04 35.06 -6.80
C ILE A 29 22.93 36.12 -7.90
N ARG A 30 21.72 36.38 -8.38
CA ARG A 30 21.44 37.38 -9.41
C ARG A 30 20.44 38.43 -8.98
N LEU A 31 20.51 39.59 -9.61
CA LEU A 31 19.55 40.69 -9.46
C LEU A 31 19.30 41.31 -10.83
N ASP A 32 18.03 41.44 -11.19
CA ASP A 32 17.65 42.12 -12.41
C ASP A 32 17.42 43.60 -12.15
N LEU A 33 17.99 44.45 -13.02
CA LEU A 33 18.05 45.88 -12.80
C LEU A 33 17.79 46.65 -14.10
N SER A 34 16.90 47.63 -14.02
CA SER A 34 16.64 48.61 -15.09
C SER A 34 16.57 50.01 -14.50
N SER A 35 17.29 50.96 -15.10
CA SER A 35 17.36 52.34 -14.62
C SER A 35 17.58 53.31 -15.77
N GLU A 36 16.77 54.38 -15.81
CA GLU A 36 17.02 55.54 -16.67
C GLU A 36 18.20 56.40 -16.18
N ILE A 37 18.56 56.26 -14.90
CA ILE A 37 19.65 56.99 -14.23
C ILE A 37 20.86 56.06 -14.09
N PRO A 38 22.11 56.55 -14.24
CA PRO A 38 23.29 55.72 -14.08
C PRO A 38 23.34 55.00 -12.72
N ILE A 39 23.65 53.70 -12.77
CA ILE A 39 23.91 52.87 -11.59
C ILE A 39 25.38 53.08 -11.19
N GLU A 40 25.61 53.63 -10.01
CA GLU A 40 26.94 53.97 -9.50
C GLU A 40 27.64 52.75 -8.90
N SER A 41 26.90 51.96 -8.12
CA SER A 41 27.39 50.69 -7.58
C SER A 41 26.25 49.75 -7.20
N LEU A 42 26.51 48.45 -7.27
CA LEU A 42 25.63 47.38 -6.79
C LEU A 42 26.48 46.38 -6.00
N HIS A 43 26.08 46.13 -4.77
CA HIS A 43 26.74 45.17 -3.88
C HIS A 43 25.73 44.17 -3.33
N LEU A 44 26.16 42.91 -3.25
CA LEU A 44 25.55 41.93 -2.37
C LEU A 44 26.12 42.14 -0.97
N ARG A 45 25.28 42.51 -0.02
CA ARG A 45 25.63 42.60 1.39
C ARG A 45 25.44 41.23 2.02
N LEU A 46 26.50 40.68 2.59
CA LEU A 46 26.52 39.42 3.31
C LEU A 46 26.75 39.67 4.80
N TRP A 47 26.09 38.89 5.65
CA TRP A 47 26.38 38.78 7.07
C TRP A 47 26.64 37.33 7.43
N GLU A 48 27.89 37.06 7.80
CA GLU A 48 28.38 35.74 8.15
C GLU A 48 29.20 35.87 9.45
N ARG A 49 28.93 35.03 10.46
CA ARG A 49 29.68 34.98 11.73
C ARG A 49 29.90 36.36 12.38
N ASP A 50 28.82 37.13 12.51
CA ASP A 50 28.82 38.48 13.09
C ASP A 50 29.72 39.49 12.37
N ARG A 51 29.97 39.26 11.07
CA ARG A 51 30.76 40.16 10.22
C ARG A 51 30.00 40.52 8.97
N GLU A 52 30.02 41.80 8.65
CA GLU A 52 29.52 42.31 7.37
C GLU A 52 30.59 42.22 6.28
N ARG A 53 30.16 41.80 5.09
CA ARG A 53 30.95 41.82 3.87
C ARG A 53 30.12 42.38 2.72
N LEU A 54 30.69 43.32 1.98
CA LEU A 54 30.09 43.84 0.74
C LEU A 54 30.81 43.23 -0.46
N VAL A 55 30.09 42.51 -1.30
CA VAL A 55 30.63 41.88 -2.51
C VAL A 55 30.10 42.63 -3.74
N PRO A 56 30.96 43.21 -4.58
CA PRO A 56 30.50 43.88 -5.80
C PRO A 56 29.88 42.87 -6.76
N MET A 57 28.75 43.22 -7.36
CA MET A 57 28.10 42.40 -8.39
C MET A 57 28.48 42.89 -9.78
N CYS A 58 28.64 41.98 -10.73
CA CYS A 58 29.03 42.30 -12.11
C CYS A 58 27.87 42.02 -13.08
N PRO A 59 27.70 42.83 -14.15
CA PRO A 59 26.73 42.52 -15.19
C PRO A 59 27.13 41.21 -15.90
N LYS A 60 26.14 40.35 -16.16
CA LYS A 60 26.33 39.10 -16.89
C LYS A 60 26.84 39.39 -18.30
N SER A 61 27.93 38.73 -18.72
CA SER A 61 28.52 38.95 -20.03
C SER A 61 27.60 38.46 -21.16
N GLY A 62 27.15 39.37 -22.04
CA GLY A 62 26.54 39.01 -23.33
C GLY A 62 25.02 39.17 -23.49
N GLU A 63 24.28 39.59 -22.45
CA GLU A 63 22.83 39.87 -22.54
C GLU A 63 22.54 41.31 -22.11
N PHE A 64 22.75 42.25 -23.03
CA PHE A 64 22.23 43.62 -22.87
C PHE A 64 20.98 43.74 -23.74
N SER A 65 19.81 43.50 -23.17
CA SER A 65 18.61 44.12 -23.71
C SER A 65 18.72 45.62 -23.41
N GLU A 66 18.33 46.51 -24.32
CA GLU A 66 18.45 47.98 -24.13
C GLU A 66 17.66 48.52 -22.92
N GLN A 67 16.95 47.66 -22.17
CA GLN A 67 16.11 48.06 -21.04
C GLN A 67 16.30 47.27 -19.74
N ARG A 68 16.94 46.08 -19.69
CA ARG A 68 17.13 45.28 -18.44
C ARG A 68 18.49 44.59 -18.44
N VAL A 69 19.24 44.74 -17.34
CA VAL A 69 20.57 44.17 -17.11
C VAL A 69 20.52 43.19 -15.94
N VAL A 70 21.03 41.99 -16.14
CA VAL A 70 21.17 40.97 -15.07
C VAL A 70 22.54 41.12 -14.42
N PHE A 71 22.57 41.38 -13.12
CA PHE A 71 23.79 41.36 -12.32
C PHE A 71 23.95 40.01 -11.63
N GLU A 72 25.18 39.53 -11.51
CA GLU A 72 25.50 38.22 -10.95
C GLU A 72 26.72 38.32 -10.02
N VAL A 73 26.72 37.46 -9.01
CA VAL A 73 27.87 37.16 -8.17
C VAL A 73 27.90 35.67 -7.86
N GLU A 74 29.10 35.10 -7.90
CA GLU A 74 29.39 33.77 -7.38
C GLU A 74 30.01 33.93 -5.99
N TYR A 75 29.38 33.30 -5.00
CA TYR A 75 29.76 33.32 -3.60
C TYR A 75 30.01 31.88 -3.13
N GLU A 76 31.22 31.60 -2.64
CA GLU A 76 31.54 30.33 -1.98
C GLU A 76 31.02 30.38 -0.55
N ALA A 77 30.12 29.45 -0.19
CA ALA A 77 29.60 29.34 1.16
C ALA A 77 30.72 29.05 2.17
N PRO A 78 30.61 29.47 3.44
CA PRO A 78 31.64 29.23 4.44
C PRO A 78 31.95 27.74 4.61
N ASN A 79 33.21 27.42 4.91
CA ASN A 79 33.67 26.05 5.18
C ASN A 79 33.25 25.50 6.56
N THR A 80 32.38 26.22 7.29
CA THR A 80 31.74 25.68 8.49
C THR A 80 30.24 25.95 8.40
N PRO A 81 29.42 25.13 9.09
CA PRO A 81 28.01 25.39 9.19
C PRO A 81 27.70 26.74 9.86
N GLY A 82 26.52 27.25 9.57
CA GLY A 82 26.03 28.54 10.06
C GLY A 82 24.98 29.15 9.15
N LEU A 83 24.48 30.33 9.53
CA LEU A 83 23.61 31.12 8.68
C LEU A 83 24.40 32.23 7.98
N VAL A 84 24.11 32.39 6.70
CA VAL A 84 24.54 33.55 5.91
C VAL A 84 23.29 34.35 5.56
N TRP A 85 23.30 35.63 5.89
CA TRP A 85 22.19 36.53 5.58
C TRP A 85 22.58 37.49 4.47
N TYR A 86 21.70 37.71 3.48
CA TYR A 86 22.00 38.62 2.38
C TYR A 86 20.88 39.57 1.98
N TYR A 87 21.26 40.74 1.47
CA TYR A 87 20.41 41.65 0.72
C TYR A 87 21.25 42.44 -0.29
N PHE A 88 20.61 43.17 -1.19
CA PHE A 88 21.27 44.00 -2.21
C PHE A 88 21.29 45.46 -1.79
N ARG A 89 22.44 46.11 -1.91
CA ARG A 89 22.62 47.55 -1.69
C ARG A 89 23.06 48.20 -2.99
N LEU A 90 22.33 49.22 -3.42
CA LEU A 90 22.56 49.86 -4.71
C LEU A 90 22.55 51.38 -4.62
N GLN A 91 23.44 52.02 -5.37
CA GLN A 91 23.54 53.48 -5.48
C GLN A 91 23.12 53.93 -6.87
N VAL A 92 22.07 54.75 -6.94
CA VAL A 92 21.49 55.25 -8.19
C VAL A 92 21.19 56.73 -8.02
N GLY A 93 21.77 57.58 -8.89
CA GLY A 93 21.52 59.03 -8.88
C GLY A 93 21.86 59.73 -7.55
N GLY A 94 22.92 59.30 -6.87
CA GLY A 94 23.34 59.82 -5.56
C GLY A 94 22.49 59.39 -4.37
N GLN A 95 21.50 58.51 -4.55
CA GLN A 95 20.70 57.91 -3.47
C GLN A 95 21.05 56.44 -3.26
N THR A 96 20.92 55.96 -2.02
CA THR A 96 21.08 54.53 -1.69
C THR A 96 19.71 53.89 -1.58
N TYR A 97 19.53 52.76 -2.26
CA TYR A 97 18.38 51.89 -2.14
C TYR A 97 18.82 50.50 -1.72
N TYR A 98 17.86 49.72 -1.24
CA TYR A 98 18.06 48.36 -0.80
C TYR A 98 16.99 47.46 -1.40
N TYR A 99 17.38 46.25 -1.78
CA TYR A 99 16.44 45.20 -2.17
C TYR A 99 16.72 43.98 -1.31
N GLY A 100 15.71 43.46 -0.63
CA GLY A 100 15.88 42.33 0.28
C GLY A 100 14.61 41.51 0.42
N ASN A 101 14.62 40.63 1.39
CA ASN A 101 13.54 39.70 1.67
C ASN A 101 12.23 40.45 1.94
N ASN A 102 11.11 39.78 1.70
CA ASN A 102 9.79 40.33 1.94
C ASN A 102 9.56 40.66 3.42
N VAL A 103 8.53 41.47 3.70
CA VAL A 103 8.21 41.95 5.06
C VAL A 103 7.85 40.83 6.04
N ASP A 104 7.31 39.73 5.51
CA ASP A 104 6.94 38.52 6.27
C ASP A 104 8.14 37.60 6.52
N LYS A 105 9.31 37.91 5.93
CA LYS A 105 10.58 37.16 6.04
C LYS A 105 10.53 35.73 5.49
N LEU A 106 9.65 35.47 4.51
CA LEU A 106 9.40 34.14 3.96
C LEU A 106 10.18 33.81 2.67
N GLY A 107 11.20 34.60 2.31
CA GLY A 107 11.97 34.38 1.09
C GLY A 107 11.21 34.81 -0.16
N GLY A 108 11.50 34.20 -1.30
CA GLY A 108 10.81 34.49 -2.56
C GLY A 108 11.10 35.88 -3.12
N GLU A 109 10.09 36.49 -3.77
CA GLU A 109 10.17 37.84 -4.32
C GLU A 109 10.43 38.88 -3.23
N GLY A 110 11.44 39.72 -3.47
CA GLY A 110 11.86 40.75 -2.54
C GLY A 110 11.15 42.09 -2.70
N HIS A 111 11.55 43.04 -1.86
CA HIS A 111 11.02 44.40 -1.87
C HIS A 111 12.14 45.45 -1.96
N LEU A 112 11.95 46.43 -2.84
CA LEU A 112 12.79 47.62 -2.98
C LEU A 112 12.39 48.70 -1.97
N GLY A 113 13.34 49.22 -1.19
CA GLY A 113 13.12 50.31 -0.24
C GLY A 113 14.31 51.26 -0.10
N ASN A 114 14.09 52.33 0.68
CA ASN A 114 15.12 53.32 1.03
C ASN A 114 15.79 53.03 2.40
N GLU A 115 15.31 52.00 3.10
CA GLU A 115 15.80 51.55 4.41
C GLU A 115 16.28 50.10 4.28
N GLU A 116 17.08 49.65 5.25
CA GLU A 116 17.60 48.28 5.25
C GLU A 116 16.45 47.26 5.37
N PRO A 117 16.32 46.32 4.41
CA PRO A 117 15.24 45.34 4.38
C PRO A 117 15.59 44.13 5.26
N PRO A 118 14.61 43.28 5.58
CA PRO A 118 14.89 41.94 6.05
C PRO A 118 15.85 41.21 5.09
N SER A 119 16.77 40.43 5.64
CA SER A 119 17.72 39.65 4.84
C SER A 119 17.12 38.32 4.39
N TYR A 120 17.55 37.84 3.24
CA TYR A 120 17.36 36.46 2.83
C TYR A 120 18.29 35.55 3.63
N GLN A 121 17.88 34.31 3.86
CA GLN A 121 18.64 33.31 4.59
C GLN A 121 19.30 32.31 3.64
N VAL A 122 20.53 31.95 3.93
CA VAL A 122 21.19 30.75 3.43
C VAL A 122 21.66 29.92 4.62
N THR A 123 21.04 28.76 4.80
CA THR A 123 21.51 27.76 5.76
C THR A 123 22.68 27.01 5.16
N VAL A 124 23.84 27.10 5.80
CA VAL A 124 25.05 26.38 5.42
C VAL A 124 25.24 25.24 6.40
N HIS A 125 25.29 24.00 5.92
CA HIS A 125 25.29 22.81 6.77
C HIS A 125 26.42 21.83 6.41
N SER A 126 26.74 20.95 7.35
CA SER A 126 27.53 19.76 7.06
C SER A 126 26.63 18.70 6.40
N PRO A 127 27.12 17.94 5.40
CA PRO A 127 26.38 16.80 4.88
C PRO A 127 25.98 15.84 6.00
N SER A 128 24.71 15.46 6.02
CA SER A 128 24.14 14.49 6.95
C SER A 128 22.96 13.82 6.28
N GLU A 129 22.81 12.52 6.47
CA GLU A 129 21.71 11.73 5.92
C GLU A 129 20.75 11.33 7.03
N VAL A 130 19.45 11.45 6.76
CA VAL A 130 18.39 10.93 7.63
C VAL A 130 18.06 9.50 7.17
N PRO A 131 17.95 8.52 8.10
CA PRO A 131 17.72 7.12 7.75
C PRO A 131 16.52 6.89 6.81
N ALA A 132 16.69 6.01 5.83
CA ALA A 132 15.66 5.77 4.81
C ALA A 132 14.39 5.14 5.38
N TRP A 133 14.53 4.23 6.36
CA TRP A 133 13.40 3.59 7.06
C TRP A 133 12.52 4.64 7.75
N TYR A 134 13.14 5.71 8.28
CA TYR A 134 12.44 6.80 8.95
C TYR A 134 11.72 7.70 7.94
N LYS A 135 12.42 8.20 6.91
CA LYS A 135 11.83 9.08 5.88
C LYS A 135 10.65 8.43 5.14
N ARG A 136 10.73 7.12 4.90
CA ARG A 136 9.67 6.34 4.23
C ARG A 136 8.56 5.90 5.18
N GLY A 137 8.81 5.95 6.49
CA GLY A 137 7.90 5.44 7.50
C GLY A 137 6.67 6.30 7.74
N ILE A 138 5.77 5.74 8.54
CA ILE A 138 4.58 6.39 9.07
C ILE A 138 4.62 6.16 10.57
N MET A 139 4.61 7.28 11.30
CA MET A 139 4.71 7.31 12.75
C MET A 139 3.33 7.32 13.40
N TYR A 140 3.23 6.65 14.55
CA TYR A 140 2.06 6.63 15.39
C TYR A 140 2.46 6.97 16.83
N GLN A 141 1.93 8.07 17.37
CA GLN A 141 2.21 8.55 18.71
C GLN A 141 1.27 7.89 19.72
N ILE A 142 1.82 7.22 20.73
CA ILE A 142 1.08 6.50 21.78
C ILE A 142 1.31 7.13 23.15
N PHE A 143 0.20 7.46 23.81
CA PHE A 143 0.15 7.72 25.25
C PHE A 143 -0.28 6.43 25.97
N VAL A 144 0.68 5.71 26.57
CA VAL A 144 0.53 4.31 26.97
C VAL A 144 -0.67 4.07 27.91
N ASP A 145 -0.84 4.89 28.95
CA ASP A 145 -1.95 4.76 29.92
C ASP A 145 -3.35 4.79 29.27
N ARG A 146 -3.45 5.36 28.07
CA ARG A 146 -4.71 5.68 27.39
C ARG A 146 -4.93 4.84 26.14
N PHE A 147 -3.96 4.00 25.75
CA PHE A 147 -4.03 3.30 24.48
C PHE A 147 -4.78 1.98 24.57
N TYR A 148 -4.31 1.02 25.38
CA TYR A 148 -5.03 -0.23 25.60
C TYR A 148 -4.64 -0.87 26.92
N HIS A 149 -5.64 -1.41 27.62
CA HIS A 149 -5.47 -2.16 28.85
C HIS A 149 -5.68 -3.64 28.57
N ALA A 150 -4.59 -4.41 28.59
CA ALA A 150 -4.61 -5.87 28.51
C ALA A 150 -5.10 -6.49 29.83
N HIS A 151 -5.98 -7.49 29.74
CA HIS A 151 -6.56 -8.17 30.91
C HIS A 151 -5.90 -9.55 31.12
N GLU A 152 -4.81 -9.62 31.88
CA GLU A 152 -4.39 -10.89 32.51
C GLU A 152 -4.69 -10.82 34.02
N ASP A 153 -5.41 -11.83 34.53
CA ASP A 153 -5.71 -12.14 35.95
C ASP A 153 -6.15 -11.01 36.91
N GLY A 154 -6.47 -9.83 36.39
CA GLY A 154 -6.87 -8.67 37.18
C GLY A 154 -5.70 -7.74 37.50
N PHE A 155 -6.02 -6.45 37.58
CA PHE A 155 -5.14 -5.30 37.82
C PHE A 155 -4.06 -5.56 38.88
N VAL A 156 -2.80 -5.80 38.49
CA VAL A 156 -1.65 -5.72 39.42
C VAL A 156 -1.28 -4.26 39.56
N LEU A 157 -2.04 -3.63 40.43
CA LEU A 157 -1.98 -2.23 40.71
C LEU A 157 -0.67 -1.93 41.47
N TYR A 158 0.14 -1.02 40.94
CA TYR A 158 1.16 -0.29 41.70
C TYR A 158 0.58 1.08 42.07
N PRO A 159 -0.41 1.17 42.98
CA PRO A 159 -1.08 2.43 43.25
C PRO A 159 -0.07 3.36 43.89
N ARG A 160 0.35 4.38 43.14
CA ARG A 160 1.18 5.43 43.67
C ARG A 160 0.38 6.25 44.68
N LYS A 161 1.09 6.85 45.62
CA LYS A 161 0.50 7.84 46.50
C LYS A 161 -0.07 8.98 45.65
N ASN A 162 -1.32 9.35 45.91
CA ASN A 162 -2.07 10.34 45.13
C ASN A 162 -2.40 9.94 43.68
N ALA A 163 -2.53 8.65 43.37
CA ALA A 163 -3.13 8.19 42.11
C ALA A 163 -4.66 8.12 42.22
N LEU A 164 -5.37 8.62 41.22
CA LEU A 164 -6.81 8.41 40.97
C LEU A 164 -6.94 7.36 39.86
N LEU A 165 -7.76 6.33 40.08
CA LEU A 165 -7.87 5.20 39.15
C LEU A 165 -9.29 5.17 38.59
N HIS A 166 -9.39 5.14 37.27
CA HIS A 166 -10.66 4.99 36.58
C HIS A 166 -11.05 3.51 36.51
N ALA A 167 -12.30 3.22 36.86
CA ALA A 167 -12.86 1.87 36.75
C ALA A 167 -13.46 1.61 35.36
N ASP A 168 -13.98 2.66 34.71
CA ASP A 168 -14.49 2.61 33.34
C ASP A 168 -13.44 3.19 32.39
N TRP A 169 -13.07 2.41 31.37
CA TRP A 169 -12.13 2.82 30.32
C TRP A 169 -12.61 4.08 29.59
N TYR A 170 -13.92 4.30 29.49
CA TYR A 170 -14.51 5.39 28.71
C TYR A 170 -14.84 6.65 29.54
N ASP A 171 -14.39 6.71 30.80
CA ASP A 171 -14.50 7.93 31.59
C ASP A 171 -13.74 9.09 30.94
N THR A 172 -14.22 10.31 31.16
CA THR A 172 -13.50 11.51 30.70
C THR A 172 -12.37 11.83 31.68
N PRO A 173 -11.12 12.04 31.22
CA PRO A 173 -9.99 12.32 32.09
C PRO A 173 -10.12 13.66 32.82
N PHE A 174 -9.61 13.73 34.04
CA PHE A 174 -9.58 14.96 34.83
C PHE A 174 -8.51 14.95 35.92
N TYR A 175 -8.05 16.14 36.32
CA TYR A 175 -7.07 16.31 37.41
C TYR A 175 -7.71 16.86 38.67
N ILE A 176 -7.31 16.35 39.84
CA ILE A 176 -7.67 16.96 41.12
C ILE A 176 -6.63 18.01 41.47
N LYS A 177 -6.99 19.30 41.41
CA LYS A 177 -6.09 20.44 41.67
C LYS A 177 -6.35 21.06 43.05
N ASP A 178 -5.31 21.64 43.65
CA ASP A 178 -5.44 22.44 44.88
C ASP A 178 -5.87 23.89 44.60
N GLU A 179 -6.04 24.70 45.66
CA GLU A 179 -6.42 26.12 45.57
C GLU A 179 -5.42 26.99 44.77
N ARG A 180 -4.18 26.52 44.56
CA ARG A 180 -3.15 27.17 43.76
C ARG A 180 -3.07 26.63 42.34
N GLY A 181 -3.98 25.73 41.96
CA GLY A 181 -4.02 25.09 40.64
C GLY A 181 -3.03 23.95 40.45
N ARG A 182 -2.32 23.51 41.49
CA ARG A 182 -1.35 22.40 41.40
C ARG A 182 -2.08 21.08 41.40
N VAL A 183 -1.69 20.16 40.52
CA VAL A 183 -2.26 18.81 40.49
C VAL A 183 -1.83 18.08 41.76
N THR A 184 -2.82 17.64 42.53
CA THR A 184 -2.63 16.88 43.77
C THR A 184 -2.80 15.39 43.54
N HIS A 185 -3.66 14.99 42.61
CA HIS A 185 -3.86 13.59 42.22
C HIS A 185 -3.94 13.47 40.70
N TRP A 186 -3.15 12.54 40.17
CA TRP A 186 -3.11 12.20 38.75
C TRP A 186 -4.05 11.05 38.45
N ASP A 187 -4.77 11.12 37.33
CA ASP A 187 -5.69 10.08 36.90
C ASP A 187 -5.01 9.01 36.02
N PHE A 188 -5.42 7.76 36.17
CA PHE A 188 -4.90 6.62 35.41
C PHE A 188 -6.02 5.70 34.96
N PHE A 189 -5.90 5.19 33.74
CA PHE A 189 -6.85 4.27 33.12
C PHE A 189 -6.30 2.84 33.01
N GLY A 190 -4.99 2.64 33.20
CA GLY A 190 -4.37 1.32 33.29
C GLY A 190 -3.85 0.78 31.96
N GLY A 191 -3.73 1.61 30.92
CA GLY A 191 -3.03 1.21 29.71
C GLY A 191 -1.54 0.93 29.97
N ASN A 192 -0.99 -0.07 29.29
CA ASN A 192 0.34 -0.62 29.60
C ASN A 192 1.03 -1.18 28.34
N LEU A 193 2.31 -1.59 28.47
CA LEU A 193 3.10 -2.08 27.34
C LEU A 193 2.57 -3.42 26.78
N LEU A 194 2.02 -4.29 27.63
CA LEU A 194 1.38 -5.53 27.18
C LEU A 194 0.18 -5.22 26.26
N GLY A 195 -0.60 -4.21 26.63
CA GLY A 195 -1.70 -3.73 25.82
C GLY A 195 -1.24 -3.17 24.46
N VAL A 196 -0.07 -2.54 24.40
CA VAL A 196 0.52 -2.14 23.10
C VAL A 196 0.92 -3.36 22.28
N ILE A 197 1.52 -4.39 22.89
CA ILE A 197 1.88 -5.65 22.22
C ILE A 197 0.63 -6.30 21.58
N GLU A 198 -0.48 -6.40 22.32
CA GLU A 198 -1.74 -6.94 21.81
C GLU A 198 -2.33 -6.17 20.61
N LYS A 199 -1.94 -4.90 20.45
CA LYS A 199 -2.42 -4.01 19.37
C LYS A 199 -1.39 -3.74 18.28
N LEU A 200 -0.21 -4.35 18.32
CA LEU A 200 0.73 -4.34 17.19
C LEU A 200 0.10 -4.85 15.88
N PRO A 201 -0.75 -5.90 15.87
CA PRO A 201 -1.43 -6.33 14.64
C PRO A 201 -2.32 -5.23 14.04
N TYR A 202 -3.01 -4.44 14.88
CA TYR A 202 -3.84 -3.33 14.41
C TYR A 202 -2.98 -2.23 13.77
N LEU A 203 -1.87 -1.86 14.40
CA LEU A 203 -0.95 -0.84 13.89
C LEU A 203 -0.29 -1.28 12.58
N HIS A 204 0.12 -2.54 12.50
CA HIS A 204 0.67 -3.13 11.28
C HIS A 204 -0.38 -3.15 10.15
N GLU A 205 -1.62 -3.58 10.41
CA GLU A 205 -2.71 -3.56 9.43
C GLU A 205 -3.02 -2.14 8.93
N LEU A 206 -2.91 -1.15 9.81
CA LEU A 206 -3.07 0.26 9.45
C LEU A 206 -1.93 0.75 8.54
N GLY A 207 -0.75 0.12 8.56
CA GLY A 207 0.44 0.48 7.78
C GLY A 207 1.49 1.27 8.55
N ILE A 208 1.42 1.25 9.88
CA ILE A 208 2.37 1.94 10.76
C ILE A 208 3.71 1.19 10.78
N SER A 209 4.80 1.94 10.71
CA SER A 209 6.18 1.41 10.76
C SER A 209 7.02 2.04 11.87
N ILE A 210 6.49 3.03 12.59
CA ILE A 210 7.19 3.69 13.69
C ILE A 210 6.21 3.98 14.83
N ILE A 211 6.51 3.53 16.04
CA ILE A 211 5.81 3.95 17.25
C ILE A 211 6.67 4.98 17.97
N TYR A 212 6.08 6.13 18.26
CA TYR A 212 6.65 7.13 19.17
C TYR A 212 5.88 7.07 20.48
N PHE A 213 6.56 6.75 21.58
CA PHE A 213 5.98 6.80 22.90
C PHE A 213 6.24 8.15 23.56
N ASN A 214 5.19 8.72 24.15
CA ASN A 214 5.35 9.65 25.27
C ASN A 214 6.15 8.99 26.42
N PRO A 215 6.66 9.75 27.42
CA PRO A 215 7.58 9.20 28.41
C PRO A 215 7.04 7.93 29.11
N ILE A 216 7.87 6.88 29.17
CA ILE A 216 7.52 5.57 29.75
C ILE A 216 8.31 5.22 31.02
N PHE A 217 9.22 6.10 31.44
CA PHE A 217 10.07 5.87 32.61
C PHE A 217 9.32 6.14 33.91
N ASP A 218 9.80 5.52 35.00
CA ASP A 218 9.22 5.62 36.34
C ASP A 218 8.97 7.08 36.71
N ALA A 219 7.70 7.45 36.95
CA ALA A 219 7.29 8.80 37.32
C ALA A 219 5.94 8.80 38.06
N PRO A 220 5.67 9.77 38.95
CA PRO A 220 4.44 9.78 39.73
C PRO A 220 3.20 10.23 38.94
N SER A 221 3.36 11.00 37.86
CA SER A 221 2.25 11.42 37.01
C SER A 221 1.83 10.37 35.97
N ASN A 222 0.71 10.66 35.29
CA ASN A 222 0.24 9.88 34.16
C ASN A 222 1.03 10.16 32.86
N HIS A 223 1.58 11.36 32.71
CA HIS A 223 2.29 11.84 31.52
C HIS A 223 3.81 11.59 31.60
N LYS A 224 4.33 11.40 32.81
CA LYS A 224 5.70 10.93 33.12
C LYS A 224 6.87 11.84 32.74
N TYR A 225 6.59 13.06 32.26
CA TYR A 225 7.57 14.14 32.14
C TYR A 225 8.26 14.53 33.47
N ASP A 226 7.63 14.27 34.61
CA ASP A 226 8.23 14.41 35.94
C ASP A 226 9.05 13.17 36.33
N THR A 227 10.03 12.81 35.49
CA THR A 227 10.76 11.54 35.59
C THR A 227 11.40 11.32 36.96
N ALA A 228 11.07 10.19 37.58
CA ALA A 228 11.59 9.79 38.87
C ALA A 228 12.84 8.91 38.78
N ASP A 229 12.93 8.03 37.78
CA ASP A 229 14.12 7.22 37.48
C ASP A 229 14.20 6.87 35.98
N TYR A 230 15.20 7.41 35.27
CA TYR A 230 15.40 7.17 33.83
C TYR A 230 15.83 5.75 33.49
N HIS A 231 16.35 5.00 34.47
CA HIS A 231 16.83 3.64 34.25
C HIS A 231 15.72 2.61 34.36
N LYS A 232 14.49 3.00 34.69
CA LYS A 232 13.42 2.05 35.01
C LYS A 232 12.15 2.35 34.24
N ILE A 233 11.55 1.33 33.63
CA ILE A 233 10.18 1.43 33.10
C ILE A 233 9.22 1.66 34.26
N ASP A 234 8.22 2.50 34.05
CA ASP A 234 7.21 2.73 35.07
C ASP A 234 6.48 1.41 35.41
N PRO A 235 6.42 1.01 36.70
CA PRO A 235 5.75 -0.21 37.11
C PRO A 235 4.28 -0.32 36.70
N MET A 236 3.59 0.80 36.45
CA MET A 236 2.21 0.80 35.95
C MET A 236 2.14 0.42 34.46
N PHE A 237 3.22 0.64 33.70
CA PHE A 237 3.32 0.25 32.30
C PHE A 237 3.94 -1.13 32.10
N GLY A 238 4.73 -1.61 33.07
CA GLY A 238 5.34 -2.94 33.05
C GLY A 238 6.75 -2.91 33.63
N ASP A 239 7.64 -3.71 33.04
CA ASP A 239 9.05 -3.78 33.41
C ASP A 239 9.96 -3.79 32.16
N GLU A 240 11.27 -3.95 32.40
CA GLU A 240 12.26 -3.98 31.33
C GLU A 240 12.20 -5.25 30.47
N GLU A 241 11.74 -6.38 31.01
CA GLU A 241 11.61 -7.65 30.27
C GLU A 241 10.44 -7.55 29.29
N LEU A 242 9.31 -7.02 29.74
CA LEU A 242 8.16 -6.72 28.90
C LEU A 242 8.49 -5.70 27.81
N PHE A 243 9.32 -4.69 28.13
CA PHE A 243 9.79 -3.74 27.13
C PHE A 243 10.68 -4.39 26.05
N GLU A 244 11.59 -5.28 26.44
CA GLU A 244 12.39 -6.05 25.48
C GLU A 244 11.52 -6.99 24.63
N HIS A 245 10.48 -7.58 25.23
CA HIS A 245 9.49 -8.35 24.51
C HIS A 245 8.74 -7.49 23.48
N LEU A 246 8.29 -6.30 23.85
CA LEU A 246 7.66 -5.34 22.94
C LEU A 246 8.58 -4.99 21.75
N ILE A 247 9.86 -4.73 21.98
CA ILE A 247 10.84 -4.47 20.91
C ILE A 247 10.94 -5.65 19.95
N LYS A 248 10.99 -6.88 20.48
CA LYS A 248 11.07 -8.10 19.67
C LYS A 248 9.81 -8.32 18.84
N GLU A 249 8.63 -8.15 19.43
CA GLU A 249 7.34 -8.31 18.72
C GLU A 249 7.15 -7.21 17.68
N ALA A 250 7.40 -5.94 18.02
CA ALA A 250 7.30 -4.82 17.08
C ALA A 250 8.20 -5.04 15.85
N ARG A 251 9.41 -5.58 16.05
CA ARG A 251 10.33 -5.90 14.95
C ARG A 251 9.77 -6.96 13.99
N GLN A 252 9.00 -7.93 14.47
CA GLN A 252 8.36 -8.95 13.61
C GLN A 252 7.34 -8.30 12.64
N TYR A 253 6.71 -7.20 13.07
CA TYR A 253 5.80 -6.41 12.24
C TYR A 253 6.49 -5.29 11.44
N GLY A 254 7.82 -5.20 11.49
CA GLY A 254 8.58 -4.12 10.84
C GLY A 254 8.42 -2.75 11.50
N ILE A 255 8.02 -2.71 12.78
CA ILE A 255 7.76 -1.47 13.53
C ILE A 255 8.98 -1.08 14.37
N ALA A 256 9.49 0.13 14.14
CA ALA A 256 10.55 0.76 14.91
C ALA A 256 9.99 1.51 16.13
N ILE A 257 10.72 1.56 17.24
CA ILE A 257 10.27 2.26 18.47
C ILE A 257 11.16 3.47 18.77
N VAL A 258 10.56 4.64 18.93
CA VAL A 258 11.18 5.90 19.33
C VAL A 258 10.66 6.30 20.71
N LEU A 259 11.56 6.67 21.63
CA LEU A 259 11.19 7.08 22.99
C LEU A 259 11.29 8.58 23.19
N ASP A 260 10.52 9.11 24.13
CA ASP A 260 10.64 10.48 24.63
C ASP A 260 11.82 10.64 25.60
N GLY A 261 12.68 11.62 25.34
CA GLY A 261 13.87 11.95 26.10
C GLY A 261 13.70 13.28 26.84
N VAL A 262 13.28 13.21 28.09
CA VAL A 262 13.05 14.36 28.97
C VAL A 262 14.33 14.67 29.76
N PHE A 263 15.23 15.46 29.18
CA PHE A 263 16.58 15.67 29.74
C PHE A 263 16.86 17.09 30.25
N SER A 264 15.92 18.03 30.12
CA SER A 264 16.05 19.41 30.63
C SER A 264 15.71 19.52 32.13
N HIS A 265 14.91 18.58 32.64
CA HIS A 265 14.47 18.55 34.02
C HIS A 265 14.19 17.12 34.49
N THR A 266 14.11 16.94 35.81
CA THR A 266 13.63 15.70 36.45
C THR A 266 12.35 15.97 37.23
N GLY A 267 11.66 14.94 37.73
CA GLY A 267 10.63 15.12 38.75
C GLY A 267 11.19 15.57 40.10
N SER A 268 10.45 16.40 40.83
CA SER A 268 10.80 16.80 42.20
C SER A 268 10.75 15.63 43.18
N ASP A 269 9.96 14.60 42.88
CA ASP A 269 9.93 13.32 43.59
C ASP A 269 10.70 12.22 42.84
N SER A 270 11.96 12.51 42.51
CA SER A 270 12.89 11.58 41.85
C SER A 270 13.93 11.01 42.81
N VAL A 271 14.60 9.92 42.41
CA VAL A 271 15.74 9.37 43.15
C VAL A 271 16.92 10.36 43.24
N TYR A 272 16.98 11.32 42.30
CA TYR A 272 18.02 12.33 42.20
C TYR A 272 17.71 13.58 43.04
N PHE A 273 16.47 14.08 43.04
CA PHE A 273 16.08 15.30 43.76
C PHE A 273 15.49 15.03 45.16
N ASN A 274 14.66 13.98 45.27
CA ASN A 274 14.05 13.43 46.49
C ASN A 274 13.42 14.45 47.45
N ARG A 275 12.58 15.37 46.94
CA ARG A 275 11.96 16.45 47.75
C ARG A 275 11.12 15.94 48.91
N TYR A 276 10.41 14.82 48.73
CA TYR A 276 9.47 14.28 49.71
C TYR A 276 10.02 13.12 50.55
N ASN A 277 11.32 12.81 50.43
CA ASN A 277 11.95 11.69 51.12
C ASN A 277 11.28 10.33 50.81
N THR A 278 10.92 10.14 49.54
CA THR A 278 10.29 8.92 49.02
C THR A 278 11.34 7.83 48.80
N TYR A 279 12.57 8.20 48.42
CA TYR A 279 13.66 7.27 48.13
C TYR A 279 14.62 7.13 49.33
N PRO A 280 15.26 5.96 49.52
CA PRO A 280 16.23 5.75 50.59
C PRO A 280 17.56 6.50 50.37
N SER A 281 17.87 6.88 49.14
CA SER A 281 19.05 7.69 48.79
C SER A 281 18.84 9.16 49.12
N VAL A 282 19.92 9.86 49.51
CA VAL A 282 19.87 11.29 49.79
C VAL A 282 19.88 12.08 48.47
N GLY A 283 18.75 12.73 48.15
CA GLY A 283 18.62 13.56 46.95
C GLY A 283 19.15 14.98 47.11
N ALA A 284 19.24 15.70 45.99
CA ALA A 284 19.78 17.05 45.91
C ALA A 284 19.03 18.06 46.81
N TYR A 285 17.70 17.94 46.94
CA TYR A 285 16.92 18.86 47.78
C TYR A 285 17.22 18.68 49.28
N GLN A 286 17.62 17.48 49.68
CA GLN A 286 17.75 17.10 51.08
C GLN A 286 19.12 17.47 51.68
N SER A 287 20.18 17.49 50.87
CA SER A 287 21.53 17.80 51.33
C SER A 287 22.41 18.36 50.22
N ALA A 288 23.18 19.40 50.54
CA ALA A 288 24.26 19.92 49.70
C ALA A 288 25.42 18.93 49.49
N GLU A 289 25.49 17.88 50.30
CA GLU A 289 26.46 16.79 50.19
C GLU A 289 25.99 15.66 49.26
N SER A 290 24.75 15.72 48.74
CA SER A 290 24.25 14.74 47.77
C SER A 290 25.12 14.74 46.51
N SER A 291 25.40 13.55 45.95
CA SER A 291 26.10 13.41 44.66
C SER A 291 25.35 14.07 43.51
N TYR A 292 24.04 14.27 43.65
CA TYR A 292 23.18 14.90 42.66
C TYR A 292 23.06 16.42 42.86
N TYR A 293 23.58 16.99 43.96
CA TYR A 293 23.37 18.41 44.27
C TYR A 293 23.85 19.34 43.14
N GLN A 294 24.97 19.01 42.52
CA GLN A 294 25.55 19.80 41.43
C GLN A 294 24.78 19.69 40.10
N TRP A 295 23.82 18.77 40.00
CA TRP A 295 22.94 18.67 38.85
C TRP A 295 21.92 19.79 38.83
N TYR A 296 21.62 20.43 39.96
CA TYR A 296 20.55 21.43 40.06
C TYR A 296 21.08 22.80 40.46
N GLN A 297 20.27 23.83 40.26
CA GLN A 297 20.62 25.21 40.61
C GLN A 297 19.78 25.70 41.80
N PHE A 298 20.43 25.87 42.96
CA PHE A 298 19.82 26.37 44.19
C PHE A 298 20.23 27.83 44.45
N LYS A 299 19.31 28.65 44.97
CA LYS A 299 19.63 30.00 45.43
C LYS A 299 20.52 29.94 46.70
N PRO A 300 21.52 30.83 46.84
CA PRO A 300 22.40 30.84 48.01
C PRO A 300 21.61 30.96 49.32
N ASN A 301 21.88 30.07 50.28
CA ASN A 301 21.25 30.02 51.62
C ASN A 301 19.72 29.87 51.61
N SER A 302 19.13 29.27 50.57
CA SER A 302 17.69 28.99 50.47
C SER A 302 17.43 27.57 49.96
N GLN A 303 16.23 27.05 50.18
CA GLN A 303 15.71 25.84 49.53
C GLN A 303 14.98 26.15 48.21
N GLU A 304 15.02 27.40 47.76
CA GLU A 304 14.53 27.78 46.43
C GLU A 304 15.51 27.31 45.34
N TYR A 305 14.97 26.72 44.28
CA TYR A 305 15.69 26.18 43.14
C TYR A 305 15.08 26.68 41.82
N GLN A 306 15.84 26.55 40.74
CA GLN A 306 15.35 26.81 39.39
C GLN A 306 14.49 25.63 38.91
N SER A 307 13.35 25.93 38.29
CA SER A 307 12.38 24.93 37.87
C SER A 307 11.71 25.37 36.58
N TRP A 308 11.36 24.39 35.76
CA TRP A 308 10.83 24.58 34.41
C TRP A 308 9.60 25.48 34.45
N TRP A 309 9.68 26.66 33.85
CA TRP A 309 8.61 27.69 33.84
C TRP A 309 8.04 28.04 35.23
N GLY A 310 8.82 27.87 36.30
CA GLY A 310 8.38 28.09 37.67
C GLY A 310 7.47 26.98 38.24
N VAL A 311 7.32 25.86 37.54
CA VAL A 311 6.61 24.66 38.00
C VAL A 311 7.51 23.92 38.99
N ASP A 312 7.25 24.08 40.29
CA ASP A 312 8.11 23.54 41.35
C ASP A 312 8.20 22.00 41.37
N ALA A 313 7.33 21.31 40.64
CA ALA A 313 7.39 19.87 40.43
C ALA A 313 8.50 19.41 39.45
N LEU A 314 9.07 20.31 38.65
CA LEU A 314 10.03 20.01 37.58
C LEU A 314 11.35 20.80 37.78
N PRO A 315 12.22 20.41 38.73
CA PRO A 315 13.53 21.02 38.91
C PRO A 315 14.41 20.88 37.66
N GLU A 316 14.94 22.00 37.18
CA GLU A 316 15.83 22.05 36.01
C GLU A 316 17.22 21.51 36.35
N VAL A 317 17.78 20.73 35.43
CA VAL A 317 19.14 20.21 35.55
C VAL A 317 20.14 21.14 34.87
N ASN A 318 21.40 21.05 35.27
CA ASN A 318 22.54 21.62 34.56
C ASN A 318 23.05 20.54 33.61
N GLU A 319 22.59 20.59 32.37
CA GLU A 319 22.80 19.56 31.36
C GLU A 319 24.29 19.38 31.04
N LEU A 320 25.09 20.43 31.15
CA LEU A 320 26.53 20.41 30.88
C LEU A 320 27.37 20.00 32.10
N ASN A 321 26.75 19.71 33.25
CA ASN A 321 27.46 19.20 34.42
C ASN A 321 28.14 17.85 34.07
N PRO A 322 29.46 17.69 34.32
CA PRO A 322 30.17 16.46 33.96
C PRO A 322 29.59 15.18 34.57
N ALA A 323 29.06 15.23 35.79
CA ALA A 323 28.44 14.07 36.44
C ALA A 323 27.10 13.70 35.81
N TYR A 324 26.29 14.70 35.41
CA TYR A 324 25.04 14.47 34.68
C TYR A 324 25.30 13.95 33.26
N GLN A 325 26.32 14.49 32.60
CA GLN A 325 26.81 14.04 31.30
C GLN A 325 27.28 12.58 31.33
N GLU A 326 28.00 12.16 32.38
CA GLU A 326 28.39 10.77 32.57
C GLU A 326 27.17 9.88 32.83
N PHE A 327 26.21 10.34 33.64
CA PHE A 327 24.97 9.62 33.91
C PHE A 327 24.13 9.35 32.65
N LEU A 328 24.08 10.28 31.69
CA LEU A 328 23.34 10.09 30.44
C LEU A 328 24.13 9.32 29.38
N PHE A 329 25.41 9.66 29.17
CA PHE A 329 26.20 9.20 28.03
C PHE A 329 27.25 8.11 28.36
N GLY A 330 27.45 7.79 29.63
CA GLY A 330 28.47 6.85 30.10
C GLY A 330 28.41 5.50 29.39
N ALA A 331 29.56 5.00 28.92
CA ALA A 331 29.62 3.86 28.00
C ALA A 331 29.12 2.52 28.58
N GLY A 332 29.14 2.39 29.91
CA GLY A 332 28.70 1.20 30.64
C GLY A 332 27.18 1.19 30.87
N ASP A 333 26.71 2.14 31.67
CA ASP A 333 25.38 2.20 32.29
C ASP A 333 24.64 3.51 32.01
N GLY A 334 25.13 4.38 31.11
CA GLY A 334 24.45 5.63 30.78
C GLY A 334 23.04 5.41 30.23
N VAL A 335 22.09 6.30 30.57
CA VAL A 335 20.68 6.19 30.16
C VAL A 335 20.53 5.93 28.66
N ILE A 336 21.20 6.74 27.84
CA ILE A 336 21.11 6.64 26.38
C ILE A 336 21.66 5.29 25.89
N GLN A 337 22.81 4.87 26.43
CA GLN A 337 23.45 3.61 26.08
C GLN A 337 22.57 2.41 26.43
N LYS A 338 21.96 2.41 27.61
CA LYS A 338 21.08 1.33 28.08
C LYS A 338 19.93 1.09 27.11
N TRP A 339 19.14 2.11 26.81
CA TRP A 339 17.92 1.95 26.02
C TRP A 339 18.21 1.71 24.53
N MET A 340 19.24 2.38 23.98
CA MET A 340 19.70 2.10 22.61
C MET A 340 20.15 0.63 22.44
N LYS A 341 20.88 0.08 23.42
CA LYS A 341 21.30 -1.34 23.40
C LYS A 341 20.13 -2.32 23.54
N LYS A 342 19.03 -1.92 24.18
CA LYS A 342 17.77 -2.69 24.24
C LYS A 342 16.99 -2.67 22.91
N GLY A 343 17.38 -1.81 21.96
CA GLY A 343 16.94 -1.91 20.57
C GLY A 343 15.96 -0.83 20.11
N ILE A 344 15.82 0.29 20.82
CA ILE A 344 15.08 1.45 20.30
C ILE A 344 15.76 2.02 19.06
N ALA A 345 14.96 2.62 18.17
CA ALA A 345 15.39 3.17 16.89
C ALA A 345 15.69 4.67 16.94
N GLY A 346 15.44 5.35 18.07
CA GLY A 346 15.72 6.77 18.19
C GLY A 346 15.09 7.42 19.41
N TRP A 347 15.27 8.73 19.49
CA TRP A 347 14.73 9.58 20.55
C TRP A 347 14.00 10.80 19.99
N ARG A 348 12.86 11.13 20.59
CA ARG A 348 12.23 12.46 20.52
C ARG A 348 12.68 13.25 21.74
N LEU A 349 13.22 14.45 21.56
CA LEU A 349 13.67 15.31 22.64
C LEU A 349 12.58 16.29 23.05
N ASP A 350 12.21 16.21 24.31
CA ASP A 350 11.34 17.16 24.97
C ASP A 350 12.03 18.50 25.16
N VAL A 351 11.35 19.60 24.83
CA VAL A 351 11.82 20.98 25.01
C VAL A 351 13.26 21.16 24.52
N ALA A 352 13.52 20.79 23.25
CA ALA A 352 14.86 20.90 22.66
C ALA A 352 15.44 22.34 22.75
N ASP A 353 14.56 23.34 22.83
CA ASP A 353 14.87 24.76 22.95
C ASP A 353 15.61 25.19 24.21
N GLU A 354 15.48 24.40 25.27
CA GLU A 354 16.14 24.64 26.55
C GLU A 354 17.45 23.87 26.68
N LEU A 355 17.61 22.77 25.94
CA LEU A 355 18.84 21.99 25.94
C LEU A 355 19.96 22.76 25.22
N PRO A 356 21.20 22.80 25.74
CA PRO A 356 22.34 23.39 25.02
C PRO A 356 22.68 22.65 23.72
N ASP A 357 23.14 23.36 22.67
CA ASP A 357 23.49 22.73 21.38
C ASP A 357 24.61 21.68 21.56
N GLU A 358 25.57 21.94 22.45
CA GLU A 358 26.66 21.00 22.78
C GLU A 358 26.13 19.68 23.35
N PHE A 359 25.05 19.73 24.13
CA PHE A 359 24.38 18.56 24.66
C PHE A 359 23.74 17.75 23.53
N ILE A 360 22.98 18.42 22.65
CA ILE A 360 22.28 17.79 21.53
C ILE A 360 23.28 17.13 20.58
N ARG A 361 24.37 17.82 20.22
CA ARG A 361 25.45 17.24 19.40
C ARG A 361 26.03 15.96 20.01
N LYS A 362 26.30 15.99 21.31
CA LYS A 362 26.85 14.81 22.02
C LYS A 362 25.85 13.67 22.08
N LEU A 363 24.56 13.97 22.28
CA LEU A 363 23.50 12.97 22.23
C LEU A 363 23.41 12.32 20.86
N ARG A 364 23.35 13.12 19.78
CA ARG A 364 23.35 12.60 18.42
C ARG A 364 24.57 11.75 18.13
N GLN A 365 25.76 12.21 18.49
CA GLN A 365 26.99 11.43 18.33
C GLN A 365 26.91 10.09 19.08
N THR A 366 26.37 10.09 20.30
CA THR A 366 26.25 8.89 21.14
C THR A 366 25.30 7.87 20.49
N ILE A 367 24.10 8.28 20.09
CA ILE A 367 23.12 7.35 19.49
C ILE A 367 23.62 6.81 18.15
N LYS A 368 24.24 7.66 17.30
CA LYS A 368 24.77 7.26 15.99
C LYS A 368 25.97 6.33 16.10
N THR A 369 26.75 6.42 17.19
CA THR A 369 27.85 5.49 17.48
C THR A 369 27.34 4.08 17.82
N ILE A 370 26.18 3.98 18.47
CA ILE A 370 25.56 2.70 18.85
C ILE A 370 24.81 2.11 17.66
N ASN A 371 24.01 2.94 16.99
CA ASN A 371 23.24 2.59 15.81
C ASN A 371 23.28 3.76 14.80
N PRO A 372 24.00 3.64 13.69
CA PRO A 372 24.08 4.68 12.66
C PRO A 372 22.72 5.07 12.07
N GLU A 373 21.76 4.13 12.05
CA GLU A 373 20.40 4.31 11.55
C GLU A 373 19.45 4.90 12.62
N ALA A 374 19.93 5.23 13.82
CA ALA A 374 19.09 5.85 14.84
C ALA A 374 18.69 7.27 14.47
N VAL A 375 17.50 7.70 14.84
CA VAL A 375 17.00 9.07 14.58
C VAL A 375 16.95 9.91 15.87
N LEU A 376 17.34 11.18 15.77
CA LEU A 376 17.11 12.18 16.82
C LEU A 376 16.15 13.27 16.34
N ILE A 377 15.01 13.37 17.00
CA ILE A 377 13.91 14.28 16.64
C ILE A 377 13.77 15.32 17.73
N GLY A 378 13.84 16.62 17.42
CA GLY A 378 13.62 17.68 18.41
C GLY A 378 12.19 18.18 18.43
N GLU A 379 11.64 18.43 19.62
CA GLU A 379 10.48 19.29 19.76
C GLU A 379 10.88 20.75 19.51
N VAL A 380 10.52 21.26 18.33
CA VAL A 380 10.77 22.65 17.93
C VAL A 380 9.51 23.18 17.26
N TRP A 381 8.94 24.25 17.79
CA TRP A 381 7.60 24.71 17.37
C TRP A 381 7.63 25.70 16.18
N GLU A 382 8.78 26.31 15.91
CA GLU A 382 9.01 27.26 14.83
C GLU A 382 10.02 26.73 13.79
N ASP A 383 10.46 27.59 12.86
CA ASP A 383 11.51 27.29 11.91
C ASP A 383 12.81 26.92 12.64
N ALA A 384 13.18 25.65 12.59
CA ALA A 384 14.32 25.10 13.31
C ALA A 384 15.68 25.52 12.73
N SER A 385 15.72 26.05 11.50
CA SER A 385 16.97 26.47 10.86
C SER A 385 17.50 27.81 11.39
N ASN A 386 16.61 28.66 11.91
CA ASN A 386 16.94 30.03 12.33
C ASN A 386 16.38 30.40 13.72
N LYS A 387 15.95 29.39 14.48
CA LYS A 387 15.37 29.61 15.80
C LYS A 387 16.31 30.34 16.74
N GLY A 388 15.82 31.43 17.33
CA GLY A 388 16.43 32.07 18.48
C GLY A 388 15.74 31.59 19.76
N SER A 389 16.52 31.14 20.75
CA SER A 389 16.02 30.80 22.09
C SER A 389 17.00 31.31 23.14
N TYR A 390 16.48 31.91 24.23
CA TYR A 390 17.28 32.49 25.32
C TYR A 390 18.40 33.44 24.87
N GLY A 391 18.16 34.21 23.80
CA GLY A 391 19.13 35.17 23.26
C GLY A 391 20.27 34.54 22.42
N LYS A 392 20.19 33.23 22.13
CA LYS A 392 21.15 32.49 21.30
C LYS A 392 20.45 31.92 20.06
N LEU A 393 21.13 31.98 18.91
CA LEU A 393 20.72 31.26 17.70
C LEU A 393 21.01 29.77 17.86
N ARG A 394 20.02 28.91 17.59
CA ARG A 394 20.15 27.46 17.71
C ARG A 394 20.78 26.85 16.46
N GLU A 395 21.43 25.70 16.65
CA GLU A 395 22.29 25.07 15.64
C GLU A 395 21.66 23.81 15.03
N TYR A 396 20.35 23.58 15.22
CA TYR A 396 19.68 22.29 14.99
C TYR A 396 19.91 21.62 13.63
N PHE A 397 20.05 22.40 12.55
CA PHE A 397 20.25 21.90 11.19
C PHE A 397 21.62 22.24 10.61
N TRP A 398 22.64 22.34 11.46
CA TRP A 398 24.03 22.50 11.02
C TRP A 398 24.69 21.17 10.63
N GLY A 399 24.01 20.05 10.89
CA GLY A 399 24.37 18.69 10.45
C GLY A 399 24.93 17.80 11.55
N TYR A 400 25.09 18.31 12.77
CA TYR A 400 25.63 17.56 13.91
C TYR A 400 24.62 17.35 15.04
N GLU A 401 23.49 18.05 15.01
CA GLU A 401 22.54 18.23 16.11
C GLU A 401 21.29 17.34 15.96
N LEU A 402 20.33 17.71 15.11
CA LEU A 402 19.06 16.99 14.94
C LEU A 402 18.96 16.36 13.54
N ASP A 403 18.35 15.18 13.47
CA ASP A 403 17.97 14.57 12.18
C ASP A 403 16.61 15.12 11.70
N ALA A 404 15.70 15.42 12.62
CA ALA A 404 14.36 15.92 12.32
C ALA A 404 13.80 16.79 13.46
N THR A 405 12.66 17.44 13.20
CA THR A 405 11.88 18.15 14.22
C THR A 405 10.39 17.84 14.11
N MET A 406 9.66 18.02 15.21
CA MET A 406 8.20 18.06 15.20
C MET A 406 7.74 19.23 14.33
N ASN A 407 7.08 18.96 13.22
CA ASN A 407 6.80 19.97 12.18
C ASN A 407 5.55 20.79 12.51
N TYR A 408 5.58 21.54 13.61
CA TYR A 408 4.54 22.51 13.95
C TYR A 408 4.37 23.62 12.91
N PRO A 409 5.41 24.09 12.19
CA PRO A 409 5.23 25.00 11.06
C PRO A 409 4.31 24.44 9.96
N PHE A 410 4.46 23.15 9.61
CA PHE A 410 3.52 22.46 8.70
C PHE A 410 2.10 22.46 9.28
N ARG A 411 1.96 22.02 10.54
CA ARG A 411 0.67 21.98 11.23
C ARG A 411 -0.03 23.33 11.15
N ASP A 412 0.62 24.37 11.62
CA ASP A 412 0.00 25.69 11.77
C ASP A 412 -0.35 26.31 10.42
N SER A 413 0.47 26.11 9.38
CA SER A 413 0.20 26.58 8.02
C SER A 413 -1.06 25.92 7.45
N PHE A 414 -1.14 24.59 7.48
CA PHE A 414 -2.25 23.87 6.86
C PHE A 414 -3.54 23.92 7.69
N LEU A 415 -3.46 23.92 9.03
CA LEU A 415 -4.66 24.07 9.86
C LEU A 415 -5.24 25.48 9.78
N SER A 416 -4.39 26.52 9.75
CA SER A 416 -4.86 27.90 9.51
C SER A 416 -5.54 28.02 8.15
N PHE A 417 -5.04 27.31 7.13
CA PHE A 417 -5.65 27.25 5.82
C PHE A 417 -7.02 26.56 5.90
N MET A 418 -7.11 25.33 6.42
CA MET A 418 -8.37 24.59 6.56
C MET A 418 -9.46 25.38 7.33
N LEU A 419 -9.05 26.15 8.35
CA LEU A 419 -9.92 27.01 9.17
C LEU A 419 -10.19 28.39 8.55
N SER A 420 -9.78 28.64 7.31
CA SER A 420 -9.98 29.92 6.60
C SER A 420 -9.36 31.14 7.30
N LYS A 421 -8.32 30.93 8.12
CA LYS A 421 -7.55 31.99 8.79
C LYS A 421 -6.45 32.57 7.90
N THR A 422 -6.08 31.84 6.84
CA THR A 422 -5.08 32.26 5.85
C THR A 422 -5.44 31.79 4.44
N THR A 423 -4.75 32.33 3.45
CA THR A 423 -4.92 32.02 2.02
C THR A 423 -3.84 31.06 1.51
N SER A 424 -4.14 30.36 0.42
CA SER A 424 -3.21 29.40 -0.21
C SER A 424 -1.86 30.02 -0.62
N ASN A 425 -1.82 31.30 -1.00
CA ASN A 425 -0.57 31.99 -1.35
C ASN A 425 0.35 32.17 -0.15
N LEU A 426 -0.19 32.43 1.05
CA LEU A 426 0.62 32.54 2.26
C LEU A 426 1.12 31.16 2.69
N VAL A 427 0.27 30.12 2.60
CA VAL A 427 0.70 28.73 2.83
C VAL A 427 1.84 28.34 1.89
N TYR A 428 1.72 28.68 0.60
CA TYR A 428 2.79 28.47 -0.37
C TYR A 428 4.09 29.16 0.05
N GLN A 429 4.04 30.43 0.46
CA GLN A 429 5.22 31.15 0.93
C GLN A 429 5.82 30.52 2.20
N GLN A 430 5.00 30.11 3.16
CA GLN A 430 5.44 29.45 4.39
C GLN A 430 6.12 28.11 4.10
N VAL A 431 5.50 27.28 3.25
CA VAL A 431 6.06 25.98 2.83
C VAL A 431 7.36 26.16 2.05
N MET A 432 7.40 27.11 1.10
CA MET A 432 8.60 27.36 0.31
C MET A 432 9.73 27.96 1.14
N SER A 433 9.43 28.78 2.15
CA SER A 433 10.41 29.26 3.14
C SER A 433 11.07 28.09 3.87
N LEU A 434 10.28 27.12 4.37
CA LEU A 434 10.83 25.92 5.02
C LEU A 434 11.66 25.07 4.03
N TYR A 435 11.16 24.91 2.80
CA TYR A 435 11.83 24.14 1.75
C TYR A 435 13.13 24.79 1.27
N GLU A 436 13.23 26.12 1.35
CA GLU A 436 14.42 26.93 1.10
C GLU A 436 15.40 26.88 2.29
N ASN A 437 14.90 26.98 3.51
CA ASN A 437 15.72 27.13 4.71
C ASN A 437 16.29 25.80 5.22
N TYR A 438 15.57 24.69 5.07
CA TYR A 438 15.98 23.40 5.63
C TYR A 438 16.92 22.67 4.68
N PRO A 439 17.97 21.99 5.19
CA PRO A 439 18.64 20.95 4.42
C PRO A 439 17.61 19.94 3.91
N ARG A 440 17.77 19.48 2.66
CA ARG A 440 16.78 18.62 1.99
C ARG A 440 16.47 17.36 2.81
N GLU A 441 17.49 16.76 3.40
CA GLU A 441 17.38 15.58 4.27
C GLU A 441 16.51 15.86 5.51
N ASN A 442 16.71 16.99 6.20
CA ASN A 442 15.91 17.38 7.36
C ASN A 442 14.47 17.75 6.98
N PHE A 443 14.23 18.36 5.82
CA PHE A 443 12.87 18.64 5.32
C PHE A 443 12.09 17.35 5.08
N TYR A 444 12.70 16.35 4.44
CA TYR A 444 12.10 15.04 4.22
C TYR A 444 12.07 14.17 5.49
N GLY A 445 12.86 14.51 6.50
CA GLY A 445 12.80 13.90 7.83
C GLY A 445 11.79 14.56 8.77
N ALA A 446 11.23 15.73 8.46
CA ALA A 446 10.38 16.45 9.38
C ALA A 446 9.14 15.62 9.79
N MET A 447 8.81 15.59 11.09
CA MET A 447 7.70 14.82 11.62
C MET A 447 6.39 15.60 11.46
N ASN A 448 5.62 15.26 10.43
CA ASN A 448 4.38 15.93 10.04
C ASN A 448 3.20 15.48 10.91
N LEU A 449 2.99 16.20 12.00
CA LEU A 449 1.87 16.02 12.92
C LEU A 449 0.74 17.03 12.67
N ILE A 450 -0.50 16.64 12.96
CA ILE A 450 -1.67 17.54 12.98
C ILE A 450 -2.31 17.62 14.38
N GLY A 451 -2.20 16.53 15.15
CA GLY A 451 -2.54 16.44 16.57
C GLY A 451 -1.33 15.99 17.39
N SER A 452 -1.39 16.19 18.71
CA SER A 452 -0.44 15.65 19.70
C SER A 452 -1.04 15.76 21.10
N HIS A 453 -0.35 15.17 22.07
CA HIS A 453 -0.71 15.26 23.49
C HIS A 453 -0.65 16.66 24.13
N ASP A 454 -0.13 17.69 23.44
CA ASP A 454 -0.04 19.08 23.93
C ASP A 454 -0.99 20.05 23.22
N ARG A 455 -1.74 19.55 22.23
CA ARG A 455 -2.73 20.33 21.48
C ARG A 455 -4.11 19.70 21.61
N GLU A 456 -5.14 20.50 21.48
CA GLU A 456 -6.51 20.03 21.35
C GLU A 456 -6.64 18.98 20.23
N ARG A 457 -7.61 18.07 20.37
CA ARG A 457 -7.87 17.04 19.36
C ARG A 457 -8.21 17.66 18.02
N ILE A 458 -7.66 17.09 16.96
CA ILE A 458 -7.76 17.67 15.63
C ILE A 458 -9.21 17.83 15.18
N LEU A 459 -10.07 16.85 15.49
CA LEU A 459 -11.48 16.89 15.12
C LEU A 459 -12.21 18.04 15.83
N THR A 460 -11.95 18.24 17.13
CA THR A 460 -12.49 19.37 17.91
C THR A 460 -12.09 20.71 17.32
N LEU A 461 -10.83 20.86 16.91
CA LEU A 461 -10.35 22.09 16.27
C LEU A 461 -11.00 22.33 14.90
N LEU A 462 -11.07 21.31 14.05
CA LEU A 462 -11.62 21.41 12.69
C LEU A 462 -13.14 21.65 12.66
N GLY A 463 -13.83 21.24 13.71
CA GLY A 463 -15.25 21.55 13.95
C GLY A 463 -15.51 22.95 14.49
N GLU A 464 -14.47 23.79 14.63
CA GLU A 464 -14.57 25.17 15.16
C GLU A 464 -15.23 25.22 16.54
N ALA A 465 -14.83 24.30 17.42
CA ALA A 465 -15.27 24.33 18.81
C ALA A 465 -14.98 25.70 19.46
N PRO A 466 -15.84 26.17 20.39
CA PRO A 466 -15.63 27.44 21.09
C PRO A 466 -14.23 27.55 21.71
N ASP A 467 -13.67 28.77 21.77
CA ASP A 467 -12.39 29.02 22.43
C ASP A 467 -12.45 28.47 23.86
N GLU A 468 -11.50 27.58 24.18
CA GLU A 468 -11.43 26.92 25.48
C GLU A 468 -11.37 27.94 26.64
N LYS A 469 -10.79 29.12 26.44
CA LYS A 469 -10.70 30.17 27.46
C LYS A 469 -12.07 30.77 27.84
N ALA A 470 -13.07 30.59 26.99
CA ALA A 470 -14.44 31.03 27.24
C ALA A 470 -15.27 30.01 28.04
N LEU A 471 -14.76 28.80 28.27
CA LEU A 471 -15.47 27.70 28.91
C LEU A 471 -14.97 27.47 30.34
N ILE A 472 -15.88 27.11 31.24
CA ILE A 472 -15.51 26.57 32.57
C ILE A 472 -15.15 25.08 32.47
N GLU A 473 -14.42 24.56 33.46
CA GLU A 473 -13.86 23.19 33.42
C GLU A 473 -14.91 22.09 33.13
N ASN A 474 -16.09 22.17 33.75
CA ASN A 474 -17.17 21.20 33.53
C ASN A 474 -17.76 21.25 32.11
N GLU A 475 -17.74 22.43 31.47
CA GLU A 475 -18.18 22.58 30.07
C GLU A 475 -17.14 21.95 29.15
N LYS A 476 -15.85 22.17 29.40
CA LYS A 476 -14.76 21.55 28.61
C LYS A 476 -14.82 20.03 28.67
N GLN A 477 -15.02 19.48 29.87
CA GLN A 477 -15.10 18.04 30.11
C GLN A 477 -16.26 17.38 29.34
N SER A 478 -17.43 18.02 29.34
CA SER A 478 -18.64 17.45 28.74
C SER A 478 -18.84 17.84 27.27
N TYR A 479 -18.02 18.73 26.72
CA TYR A 479 -18.17 19.24 25.37
C TYR A 479 -18.00 18.16 24.31
N ARG A 480 -18.95 18.10 23.38
CA ARG A 480 -18.89 17.32 22.14
C ARG A 480 -19.38 18.18 20.99
N LEU A 481 -18.84 17.97 19.79
CA LEU A 481 -19.26 18.69 18.60
C LEU A 481 -20.75 18.44 18.32
N SER A 482 -21.45 19.45 17.79
CA SER A 482 -22.79 19.21 17.21
C SER A 482 -22.65 18.31 15.98
N PRO A 483 -23.72 17.59 15.56
CA PRO A 483 -23.67 16.77 14.35
C PRO A 483 -23.16 17.52 13.11
N GLU A 484 -23.59 18.77 12.92
CA GLU A 484 -23.19 19.62 11.79
C GLU A 484 -21.71 20.04 11.88
N ALA A 485 -21.25 20.41 13.09
CA ALA A 485 -19.86 20.76 13.34
C ALA A 485 -18.94 19.55 13.16
N ARG A 486 -19.39 18.35 13.57
CA ARG A 486 -18.68 17.09 13.38
C ARG A 486 -18.59 16.71 11.91
N GLU A 487 -19.67 16.83 11.14
CA GLU A 487 -19.64 16.57 9.69
C GLU A 487 -18.62 17.48 8.97
N LEU A 488 -18.64 18.78 9.27
CA LEU A 488 -17.64 19.73 8.77
C LEU A 488 -16.21 19.35 9.19
N ALA A 489 -16.04 18.94 10.45
CA ALA A 489 -14.75 18.51 10.98
C ALA A 489 -14.22 17.28 10.24
N VAL A 490 -15.08 16.28 9.97
CA VAL A 490 -14.72 15.06 9.23
C VAL A 490 -14.32 15.40 7.80
N GLN A 491 -15.07 16.25 7.10
CA GLN A 491 -14.71 16.67 5.73
C GLN A 491 -13.34 17.37 5.70
N ARG A 492 -13.08 18.30 6.63
CA ARG A 492 -11.78 18.97 6.76
C ARG A 492 -10.66 18.00 7.18
N LEU A 493 -10.97 17.04 8.05
CA LEU A 493 -10.03 16.01 8.50
C LEU A 493 -9.57 15.17 7.31
N LYS A 494 -10.48 14.83 6.40
CA LYS A 494 -10.15 14.11 5.16
C LYS A 494 -9.17 14.89 4.30
N LEU A 495 -9.38 16.20 4.12
CA LEU A 495 -8.46 17.04 3.35
C LEU A 495 -7.07 17.15 4.00
N VAL A 496 -7.00 17.41 5.31
CA VAL A 496 -5.70 17.60 5.99
C VAL A 496 -4.92 16.29 6.12
N SER A 497 -5.60 15.16 6.34
CA SER A 497 -4.95 13.84 6.40
C SER A 497 -4.45 13.40 5.01
N LEU A 498 -5.15 13.76 3.93
CA LEU A 498 -4.62 13.60 2.57
C LEU A 498 -3.31 14.39 2.39
N ILE A 499 -3.26 15.67 2.82
CA ILE A 499 -2.02 16.46 2.80
C ILE A 499 -0.95 15.74 3.63
N GLN A 500 -1.29 15.36 4.87
CA GLN A 500 -0.36 14.73 5.81
C GLN A 500 0.32 13.49 5.20
N MET A 501 -0.44 12.62 4.51
CA MET A 501 0.08 11.37 3.94
C MET A 501 0.80 11.55 2.59
N THR A 502 0.55 12.65 1.87
CA THR A 502 1.12 12.88 0.52
C THR A 502 2.22 13.95 0.49
N PHE A 503 2.35 14.77 1.54
CA PHE A 503 3.38 15.80 1.69
C PHE A 503 4.77 15.18 2.03
N PRO A 504 5.89 15.81 1.65
CA PRO A 504 7.23 15.35 2.07
C PRO A 504 7.40 15.41 3.59
N GLY A 505 8.17 14.48 4.16
CA GLY A 505 8.29 14.32 5.61
C GLY A 505 7.69 13.00 6.09
N VAL A 506 7.73 12.78 7.40
CA VAL A 506 7.26 11.57 8.09
C VAL A 506 5.90 11.87 8.74
N PRO A 507 4.78 11.35 8.21
CA PRO A 507 3.46 11.53 8.81
C PRO A 507 3.43 10.96 10.23
N CYS A 508 2.90 11.71 11.19
CA CYS A 508 2.70 11.26 12.57
C CYS A 508 1.22 11.33 12.96
N VAL A 509 0.60 10.17 13.16
CA VAL A 509 -0.78 10.03 13.61
C VAL A 509 -0.79 10.00 15.14
N TYR A 510 -1.57 10.88 15.78
CA TYR A 510 -1.77 10.85 17.23
C TYR A 510 -2.92 9.90 17.57
N TYR A 511 -2.67 8.93 18.47
CA TYR A 511 -3.61 7.84 18.70
C TYR A 511 -5.04 8.33 18.93
N GLY A 512 -6.00 7.81 18.16
CA GLY A 512 -7.40 8.20 18.27
C GLY A 512 -7.87 9.25 17.27
N ASP A 513 -6.96 9.99 16.62
CA ASP A 513 -7.33 10.95 15.57
C ASP A 513 -7.87 10.22 14.32
N GLU A 514 -7.38 9.01 14.06
CA GLU A 514 -7.81 8.11 12.98
C GLU A 514 -9.14 7.40 13.24
N VAL A 515 -9.69 7.55 14.45
CA VAL A 515 -11.01 6.99 14.83
C VAL A 515 -11.95 8.06 15.38
N GLY A 516 -11.61 9.34 15.21
CA GLY A 516 -12.49 10.46 15.46
C GLY A 516 -12.65 10.88 16.92
N LEU A 517 -11.60 10.72 17.75
CA LEU A 517 -11.60 11.25 19.12
C LEU A 517 -11.73 12.78 19.15
N GLU A 518 -12.47 13.25 20.15
CA GLU A 518 -12.69 14.66 20.46
C GLU A 518 -12.11 15.00 21.84
N GLY A 519 -11.74 16.27 22.03
CA GLY A 519 -11.22 16.76 23.29
C GLY A 519 -10.51 18.12 23.15
N TYR A 520 -10.68 18.98 24.15
CA TYR A 520 -9.90 20.21 24.31
C TYR A 520 -8.44 19.92 24.72
N SER A 521 -7.67 20.92 25.13
CA SER A 521 -6.30 20.71 25.61
C SER A 521 -6.22 19.82 26.87
N ASP A 522 -4.99 19.54 27.31
CA ASP A 522 -4.68 18.67 28.47
C ASP A 522 -5.59 18.98 29.68
N PRO A 523 -6.32 17.99 30.24
CA PRO A 523 -6.23 16.54 30.00
C PRO A 523 -7.13 15.93 28.93
N TYR A 524 -8.02 16.70 28.31
CA TYR A 524 -9.10 16.14 27.49
C TYR A 524 -8.60 15.55 26.17
N ASN A 525 -7.50 16.06 25.63
CA ASN A 525 -6.80 15.49 24.47
C ASN A 525 -6.14 14.13 24.74
N ARG A 526 -6.09 13.68 26.00
CA ARG A 526 -5.53 12.38 26.43
C ARG A 526 -6.63 11.39 26.81
N ALA A 527 -7.83 11.51 26.22
CA ALA A 527 -8.88 10.50 26.37
C ALA A 527 -8.40 9.11 25.92
N THR A 528 -9.00 8.06 26.46
CA THR A 528 -8.67 6.67 26.09
C THR A 528 -9.06 6.35 24.66
N TYR A 529 -8.34 5.41 24.04
CA TYR A 529 -8.67 4.92 22.71
C TYR A 529 -10.05 4.22 22.73
N PRO A 530 -10.95 4.50 21.78
CA PRO A 530 -12.32 4.03 21.80
C PRO A 530 -12.49 2.63 21.17
N TRP A 531 -11.80 1.62 21.71
CA TRP A 531 -11.82 0.26 21.13
C TRP A 531 -13.24 -0.31 21.00
N ASN A 532 -13.60 -0.82 19.82
CA ASN A 532 -14.95 -1.27 19.44
C ASN A 532 -16.02 -0.16 19.35
N ARG A 533 -15.61 1.11 19.44
CA ARG A 533 -16.46 2.31 19.28
C ARG A 533 -15.81 3.29 18.29
N GLU A 534 -14.94 2.78 17.41
CA GLU A 534 -14.23 3.57 16.42
C GLU A 534 -15.20 4.14 15.37
N ASP A 535 -14.97 5.39 14.96
CA ASP A 535 -15.63 5.96 13.78
C ASP A 535 -15.11 5.26 12.53
N GLN A 536 -15.91 4.33 11.98
CA GLN A 536 -15.52 3.49 10.84
C GLN A 536 -15.29 4.29 9.56
N GLU A 537 -15.95 5.44 9.39
CA GLU A 537 -15.76 6.29 8.21
C GLU A 537 -14.35 6.91 8.22
N ILE A 538 -13.95 7.46 9.36
CA ILE A 538 -12.63 8.06 9.54
C ILE A 538 -11.54 6.98 9.48
N LEU A 539 -11.76 5.83 10.13
CA LEU A 539 -10.80 4.73 10.13
C LEU A 539 -10.55 4.21 8.71
N LEU A 540 -11.62 3.98 7.93
CA LEU A 540 -11.49 3.54 6.55
C LEU A 540 -10.74 4.58 5.70
N TRP A 541 -11.04 5.88 5.89
CA TRP A 541 -10.33 6.95 5.20
C TRP A 541 -8.83 6.95 5.52
N TYR A 542 -8.43 6.84 6.79
CA TYR A 542 -7.01 6.76 7.17
C TYR A 542 -6.33 5.52 6.59
N LYS A 543 -7.01 4.36 6.59
CA LYS A 543 -6.51 3.15 5.92
C LYS A 543 -6.25 3.43 4.43
N THR A 544 -7.17 4.08 3.72
CA THR A 544 -6.98 4.44 2.31
C THR A 544 -5.80 5.41 2.12
N MET A 545 -5.69 6.47 2.93
CA MET A 545 -4.61 7.45 2.79
C MET A 545 -3.23 6.88 3.11
N ILE A 546 -3.13 6.02 4.12
CA ILE A 546 -1.88 5.33 4.47
C ILE A 546 -1.50 4.36 3.35
N ARG A 547 -2.45 3.56 2.85
CA ARG A 547 -2.22 2.65 1.71
C ARG A 547 -1.75 3.39 0.48
N LEU A 548 -2.34 4.56 0.18
CA LEU A 548 -1.90 5.42 -0.92
C LEU A 548 -0.41 5.78 -0.79
N ARG A 549 0.05 6.19 0.40
CA ARG A 549 1.47 6.48 0.63
C ARG A 549 2.35 5.25 0.47
N LEU A 550 1.91 4.08 0.94
CA LEU A 550 2.67 2.83 0.88
C LEU A 550 2.78 2.28 -0.54
N GLU A 551 1.70 2.42 -1.34
CA GLU A 551 1.60 1.87 -2.70
C GLU A 551 2.36 2.71 -3.74
N TYR A 552 2.47 4.02 -3.54
CA TYR A 552 3.11 4.94 -4.48
C TYR A 552 4.40 5.54 -3.91
N GLU A 553 5.55 5.01 -4.33
CA GLU A 553 6.88 5.41 -3.82
C GLU A 553 7.19 6.90 -4.00
N VAL A 554 6.63 7.51 -5.06
CA VAL A 554 6.74 8.95 -5.33
C VAL A 554 6.25 9.81 -4.15
N LEU A 555 5.31 9.32 -3.33
CA LEU A 555 4.84 10.03 -2.14
C LEU A 555 5.82 9.92 -0.96
N GLN A 556 6.70 8.93 -0.95
CA GLN A 556 7.68 8.73 0.12
C GLN A 556 8.96 9.52 -0.14
N SER A 557 9.51 9.43 -1.36
CA SER A 557 10.82 10.03 -1.69
C SER A 557 10.84 10.98 -2.88
N GLY A 558 9.74 11.12 -3.64
CA GLY A 558 9.72 11.95 -4.84
C GLY A 558 9.99 13.43 -4.57
N ASP A 559 10.53 14.12 -5.58
CA ASP A 559 10.75 15.56 -5.61
C ASP A 559 9.46 16.32 -5.31
N PHE A 560 9.59 17.52 -4.77
CA PHE A 560 8.47 18.33 -4.30
C PHE A 560 8.37 19.65 -5.06
N GLN A 561 7.15 19.97 -5.51
CA GLN A 561 6.82 21.26 -6.13
C GLN A 561 5.48 21.77 -5.58
N SER A 562 5.50 22.88 -4.84
CA SER A 562 4.29 23.54 -4.34
C SER A 562 3.74 24.57 -5.33
N PHE A 563 2.43 24.84 -5.29
CA PHE A 563 1.79 25.92 -6.04
C PHE A 563 0.44 26.33 -5.41
N TYR A 564 -0.11 27.44 -5.90
CA TYR A 564 -1.45 27.90 -5.57
C TYR A 564 -2.11 28.53 -6.81
N SER A 565 -3.44 28.61 -6.82
CA SER A 565 -4.21 29.18 -7.94
C SER A 565 -5.17 30.28 -7.48
N GLU A 566 -5.90 30.02 -6.41
CA GLU A 566 -6.88 30.94 -5.81
C GLU A 566 -6.74 30.89 -4.29
N PRO A 567 -7.25 31.89 -3.52
CA PRO A 567 -7.13 31.93 -2.06
C PRO A 567 -7.56 30.66 -1.30
N ASP A 568 -8.48 29.87 -1.86
CA ASP A 568 -9.00 28.62 -1.28
C ASP A 568 -8.44 27.35 -1.95
N ILE A 569 -7.60 27.51 -2.97
CA ILE A 569 -7.03 26.42 -3.77
C ILE A 569 -5.51 26.33 -3.56
N TYR A 570 -5.09 25.25 -2.92
CA TYR A 570 -3.69 24.89 -2.74
C TYR A 570 -3.39 23.56 -3.43
N GLY A 571 -2.18 23.42 -3.96
CA GLY A 571 -1.75 22.16 -4.56
C GLY A 571 -0.25 21.94 -4.49
N PHE A 572 0.14 20.70 -4.67
CA PHE A 572 1.54 20.33 -4.81
C PHE A 572 1.69 19.07 -5.65
N LYS A 573 2.88 18.90 -6.23
CA LYS A 573 3.25 17.74 -7.03
C LYS A 573 4.40 17.00 -6.34
N ARG A 574 4.29 15.68 -6.34
CA ARG A 574 5.34 14.72 -6.04
C ARG A 574 5.76 14.04 -7.33
N SER A 575 7.04 13.98 -7.65
CA SER A 575 7.52 13.34 -8.88
C SER A 575 8.80 12.54 -8.66
N ASP A 576 8.90 11.37 -9.25
CA ASP A 576 10.11 10.54 -9.23
C ASP A 576 10.30 9.89 -10.59
N GLY A 577 11.22 10.45 -11.37
CA GLY A 577 11.51 10.02 -12.74
C GLY A 577 10.27 9.98 -13.61
N ASP A 578 9.66 8.80 -13.67
CA ASP A 578 8.56 8.46 -14.54
C ASP A 578 7.16 8.68 -13.94
N GLU A 579 7.03 8.66 -12.62
CA GLU A 579 5.73 8.78 -11.93
C GLU A 579 5.59 10.17 -11.31
N GLU A 580 4.38 10.72 -11.37
CA GLU A 580 4.02 11.96 -10.69
C GLU A 580 2.61 11.87 -10.08
N ILE A 581 2.44 12.45 -8.89
CA ILE A 581 1.16 12.63 -8.23
C ILE A 581 0.98 14.11 -7.91
N THR A 582 -0.09 14.71 -8.43
CA THR A 582 -0.49 16.09 -8.12
C THR A 582 -1.69 16.09 -7.20
N VAL A 583 -1.54 16.65 -6.00
CA VAL A 583 -2.61 16.81 -5.01
C VAL A 583 -3.18 18.21 -5.12
N LEU A 584 -4.50 18.30 -5.23
CA LEU A 584 -5.26 19.54 -5.36
C LEU A 584 -6.35 19.59 -4.29
N ILE A 585 -6.50 20.74 -3.64
CA ILE A 585 -7.40 20.88 -2.50
C ILE A 585 -8.22 22.14 -2.64
N ASN A 586 -9.54 21.98 -2.54
CA ASN A 586 -10.48 23.07 -2.37
C ASN A 586 -11.01 23.08 -0.93
N ARG A 587 -10.57 24.06 -0.14
CA ARG A 587 -11.05 24.22 1.25
C ARG A 587 -12.36 24.98 1.36
N HIS A 588 -12.92 25.49 0.27
CA HIS A 588 -14.13 26.31 0.33
C HIS A 588 -15.34 25.45 0.75
N ALA A 589 -16.09 25.90 1.77
CA ALA A 589 -17.17 25.11 2.39
C ALA A 589 -18.36 24.82 1.46
N SER A 590 -18.70 25.74 0.55
CA SER A 590 -19.92 25.62 -0.27
C SER A 590 -19.76 25.85 -1.79
N GLN A 591 -18.58 26.22 -2.28
CA GLN A 591 -18.37 26.54 -3.69
C GLN A 591 -17.44 25.52 -4.34
N ALA A 592 -17.90 24.96 -5.46
CA ALA A 592 -17.02 24.29 -6.39
C ALA A 592 -16.14 25.32 -7.10
N LYS A 593 -14.92 24.92 -7.46
CA LYS A 593 -13.92 25.76 -8.10
C LYS A 593 -13.39 25.09 -9.34
N GLU A 594 -13.29 25.87 -10.40
CA GLU A 594 -12.69 25.49 -11.67
C GLU A 594 -11.22 25.93 -11.67
N ILE A 595 -10.29 25.00 -11.87
CA ILE A 595 -8.85 25.23 -11.72
C ILE A 595 -8.16 24.94 -13.04
N THR A 596 -7.35 25.89 -13.50
CA THR A 596 -6.41 25.67 -14.59
C THR A 596 -5.01 25.39 -14.04
N LEU A 597 -4.46 24.21 -14.32
CA LEU A 597 -3.12 23.87 -13.84
C LEU A 597 -2.04 24.71 -14.54
N PRO A 598 -1.01 25.21 -13.82
CA PRO A 598 0.14 25.89 -14.44
C PRO A 598 0.87 25.03 -15.47
N SER A 599 1.47 25.66 -16.49
CA SER A 599 2.16 24.97 -17.59
C SER A 599 3.33 24.09 -17.19
N THR A 600 4.00 24.46 -16.10
CA THR A 600 5.08 23.70 -15.46
C THR A 600 4.60 22.43 -14.77
N LEU A 601 3.30 22.31 -14.51
CA LEU A 601 2.67 21.18 -13.81
C LEU A 601 1.87 20.27 -14.75
N HIS A 602 1.54 20.74 -15.96
CA HIS A 602 0.76 19.97 -16.94
C HIS A 602 1.53 19.54 -18.19
N THR A 603 2.85 19.76 -18.25
CA THR A 603 3.65 19.42 -19.44
C THR A 603 3.60 17.93 -19.78
N ASN A 604 3.42 17.08 -18.78
CA ASN A 604 3.23 15.63 -18.94
C ASN A 604 1.75 15.28 -19.18
N LEU A 605 0.81 15.96 -18.53
CA LEU A 605 -0.64 15.84 -18.75
C LEU A 605 -1.05 16.13 -20.22
N ILE A 606 -0.35 17.02 -20.92
CA ILE A 606 -0.62 17.34 -22.34
C ILE A 606 -0.10 16.27 -23.32
N LYS A 607 0.90 15.46 -22.95
CA LYS A 607 1.59 14.54 -23.88
C LYS A 607 0.86 13.22 -24.16
N GLY A 608 -0.41 13.08 -23.74
CA GLY A 608 -1.20 11.85 -23.94
C GLY A 608 -0.95 10.75 -22.90
N ALA A 609 -0.42 11.11 -21.73
CA ALA A 609 -0.29 10.21 -20.59
C ALA A 609 -1.68 9.87 -20.00
N LEU A 610 -1.82 8.67 -19.44
CA LEU A 610 -2.98 8.30 -18.63
C LEU A 610 -2.94 9.12 -17.33
N VAL A 611 -4.03 9.84 -17.04
CA VAL A 611 -4.20 10.60 -15.79
C VAL A 611 -5.37 10.01 -15.02
N LEU A 612 -5.12 9.59 -13.79
CA LEU A 612 -6.12 8.99 -12.90
C LEU A 612 -6.26 9.83 -11.64
N ASP A 613 -7.50 10.13 -11.25
CA ASP A 613 -7.74 10.58 -9.88
C ASP A 613 -7.77 9.36 -8.96
N LEU A 614 -6.76 9.23 -8.10
CA LEU A 614 -6.60 8.11 -7.17
C LEU A 614 -7.71 8.03 -6.12
N LEU A 615 -8.44 9.13 -5.87
CA LEU A 615 -9.52 9.16 -4.88
C LEU A 615 -10.84 8.66 -5.44
N SER A 616 -11.20 9.06 -6.67
CA SER A 616 -12.45 8.65 -7.33
C SER A 616 -12.28 7.47 -8.28
N GLY A 617 -11.04 7.16 -8.67
CA GLY A 617 -10.67 6.22 -9.70
C GLY A 617 -10.88 6.71 -11.13
N GLN A 618 -11.45 7.90 -11.35
CA GLN A 618 -11.80 8.42 -12.67
C GLN A 618 -10.59 8.70 -13.57
N ILE A 619 -10.75 8.46 -14.88
CA ILE A 619 -9.76 8.85 -15.89
C ILE A 619 -10.00 10.30 -16.28
N ILE A 620 -8.94 11.10 -16.32
CA ILE A 620 -8.99 12.48 -16.79
C ILE A 620 -8.30 12.56 -18.16
N THR A 621 -9.06 12.84 -19.23
CA THR A 621 -8.52 12.88 -20.61
C THR A 621 -8.88 14.17 -21.36
N GLY A 622 -7.98 14.70 -22.19
CA GLY A 622 -8.30 15.77 -23.13
C GLY A 622 -8.36 17.17 -22.49
N GLN A 623 -9.31 18.01 -22.91
CA GLN A 623 -9.46 19.39 -22.38
C GLN A 623 -9.80 19.44 -20.87
N THR A 624 -10.36 18.37 -20.29
CA THR A 624 -10.63 18.27 -18.85
C THR A 624 -9.36 18.09 -18.01
N ALA A 625 -8.23 17.73 -18.60
CA ALA A 625 -6.94 17.71 -17.90
C ALA A 625 -6.32 19.11 -17.73
N GLN A 626 -6.79 20.10 -18.51
CA GLN A 626 -6.37 21.50 -18.36
C GLN A 626 -7.20 22.24 -17.31
N THR A 627 -8.48 21.89 -17.22
CA THR A 627 -9.46 22.55 -16.37
C THR A 627 -10.19 21.52 -15.52
N LEU A 628 -9.91 21.55 -14.21
CA LEU A 628 -10.44 20.60 -13.23
C LEU A 628 -11.52 21.27 -12.38
N ILE A 629 -12.55 20.51 -12.02
CA ILE A 629 -13.60 20.99 -11.10
C ILE A 629 -13.40 20.30 -9.76
N LEU A 630 -13.08 21.08 -8.72
CA LEU A 630 -13.09 20.61 -7.34
C LEU A 630 -14.39 21.04 -6.68
N GLY A 631 -15.17 20.09 -6.17
CA GLY A 631 -16.32 20.37 -5.32
C GLY A 631 -15.95 21.12 -4.03
N PRO A 632 -16.93 21.63 -3.27
CA PRO A 632 -16.69 22.18 -1.94
C PRO A 632 -16.06 21.14 -1.02
N LEU A 633 -15.11 21.56 -0.16
CA LEU A 633 -14.39 20.69 0.79
C LEU A 633 -13.93 19.36 0.16
N SER A 634 -13.34 19.44 -1.03
CA SER A 634 -12.92 18.27 -1.79
C SER A 634 -11.47 18.37 -2.24
N ALA A 635 -10.94 17.23 -2.66
CA ALA A 635 -9.60 17.12 -3.20
C ALA A 635 -9.58 16.16 -4.40
N GLN A 636 -8.51 16.25 -5.18
CA GLN A 636 -8.16 15.27 -6.20
C GLN A 636 -6.68 14.90 -6.05
N ALA A 637 -6.35 13.64 -6.29
CA ALA A 637 -4.97 13.15 -6.28
C ALA A 637 -4.66 12.55 -7.65
N LEU A 638 -4.07 13.36 -8.53
CA LEU A 638 -3.89 13.02 -9.93
C LEU A 638 -2.58 12.27 -10.15
N TYR A 639 -2.67 10.98 -10.43
CA TYR A 639 -1.56 10.15 -10.84
C TYR A 639 -1.31 10.22 -12.35
N CYS A 640 -0.06 10.36 -12.73
CA CYS A 640 0.42 10.36 -14.11
C CYS A 640 1.73 9.57 -14.21
N LYS A 641 1.91 8.82 -15.30
CA LYS A 641 3.11 8.04 -15.60
C LYS A 641 3.60 8.38 -17.03
N GLN A 642 4.86 8.80 -17.18
CA GLN A 642 5.38 9.43 -18.40
C GLN A 642 5.83 8.42 -19.47
N SER A 643 6.41 7.29 -19.09
CA SER A 643 6.96 6.31 -20.00
C SER A 643 5.82 5.50 -20.58
N LEU A 644 5.54 5.78 -21.85
CA LEU A 644 4.78 4.86 -22.66
C LEU A 644 5.70 3.66 -22.99
N PRO A 645 5.17 2.43 -22.92
CA PRO A 645 3.76 2.15 -22.92
C PRO A 645 3.20 2.22 -21.48
N PRO A 646 2.02 2.83 -21.29
CA PRO A 646 1.15 2.32 -20.24
C PRO A 646 0.91 0.89 -20.70
N PHE A 647 1.46 -0.12 -20.01
CA PHE A 647 1.49 -1.54 -20.38
C PHE A 647 0.70 -1.83 -21.66
N PRO A 648 1.38 -2.07 -22.80
CA PRO A 648 0.84 -1.81 -24.14
C PRO A 648 -0.63 -2.18 -24.19
N ARG A 649 -1.50 -1.16 -24.36
CA ARG A 649 -2.95 -1.35 -24.33
C ARG A 649 -3.26 -2.55 -25.21
N GLN A 650 -3.79 -3.62 -24.61
CA GLN A 650 -4.18 -4.80 -25.37
C GLN A 650 -5.11 -4.29 -26.47
N ASN A 651 -4.71 -4.42 -27.73
CA ASN A 651 -5.53 -3.92 -28.83
C ASN A 651 -6.62 -4.97 -29.11
N LEU A 652 -7.67 -4.91 -28.30
CA LEU A 652 -8.82 -5.79 -28.42
C LEU A 652 -9.67 -5.29 -29.60
N GLY A 653 -9.46 -5.89 -30.77
CA GLY A 653 -10.41 -5.77 -31.87
C GLY A 653 -11.78 -6.33 -31.47
N ARG A 654 -12.84 -5.92 -32.18
CA ARG A 654 -14.18 -6.48 -31.96
C ARG A 654 -14.18 -7.96 -32.31
N SER A 655 -14.49 -8.81 -31.34
CA SER A 655 -14.52 -10.27 -31.52
C SER A 655 -15.66 -10.89 -30.71
N CYS A 656 -15.90 -12.18 -30.96
CA CYS A 656 -16.88 -12.99 -30.25
C CYS A 656 -16.35 -14.40 -30.00
N GLY A 657 -16.84 -15.03 -28.94
CA GLY A 657 -16.38 -16.32 -28.49
C GLY A 657 -17.39 -17.14 -27.73
N VAL A 658 -16.98 -18.37 -27.45
CA VAL A 658 -17.76 -19.33 -26.68
C VAL A 658 -17.01 -19.72 -25.40
N LEU A 659 -17.71 -19.69 -24.27
CA LEU A 659 -17.26 -20.30 -23.02
C LEU A 659 -17.68 -21.78 -23.03
N MET A 660 -16.69 -22.67 -23.08
CA MET A 660 -16.93 -24.11 -23.12
C MET A 660 -15.73 -24.86 -22.53
N HIS A 661 -15.92 -25.53 -21.40
CA HIS A 661 -14.83 -26.31 -20.81
C HIS A 661 -14.61 -27.63 -21.58
N VAL A 662 -13.35 -28.07 -21.68
CA VAL A 662 -12.95 -29.29 -22.43
C VAL A 662 -13.65 -30.53 -21.86
N SER A 663 -13.85 -30.60 -20.54
CA SER A 663 -14.55 -31.75 -19.92
C SER A 663 -16.00 -31.89 -20.39
N SER A 664 -16.62 -30.84 -20.90
CA SER A 664 -18.00 -30.85 -21.40
C SER A 664 -18.11 -31.25 -22.88
N LEU A 665 -17.00 -31.42 -23.59
CA LEU A 665 -17.03 -31.94 -24.95
C LEU A 665 -17.46 -33.42 -24.98
N PRO A 666 -18.05 -33.89 -26.09
CA PRO A 666 -18.34 -35.30 -26.28
C PRO A 666 -17.04 -36.14 -26.24
N SER A 667 -17.10 -37.32 -25.66
CA SER A 667 -16.02 -38.32 -25.70
C SER A 667 -16.59 -39.72 -25.52
N ASP A 668 -16.03 -40.68 -26.25
CA ASP A 668 -16.40 -42.11 -26.16
C ASP A 668 -15.85 -42.76 -24.87
N PHE A 669 -14.98 -42.07 -24.13
CA PHE A 669 -14.26 -42.59 -22.96
C PHE A 669 -14.61 -41.89 -21.64
N GLY A 670 -15.87 -41.43 -21.51
CA GLY A 670 -16.47 -41.01 -20.24
C GLY A 670 -16.48 -39.49 -19.98
N SER A 671 -15.34 -38.82 -20.04
CA SER A 671 -15.24 -37.36 -19.90
C SER A 671 -14.70 -36.71 -21.18
N GLY A 672 -15.16 -35.50 -21.50
CA GLY A 672 -14.60 -34.71 -22.59
C GLY A 672 -13.08 -34.57 -22.45
N ASP A 673 -12.37 -34.71 -23.57
CA ASP A 673 -10.91 -34.75 -23.63
C ASP A 673 -10.38 -34.00 -24.86
N MET A 674 -9.06 -33.93 -25.00
CA MET A 674 -8.36 -33.28 -26.12
C MET A 674 -8.36 -34.11 -27.41
N GLY A 675 -9.34 -35.00 -27.59
CA GLY A 675 -9.52 -35.88 -28.75
C GLY A 675 -10.15 -35.17 -29.94
N ILE A 676 -10.61 -35.95 -30.94
CA ILE A 676 -11.09 -35.43 -32.22
C ILE A 676 -12.23 -34.40 -32.07
N GLU A 677 -13.05 -34.54 -31.04
CA GLU A 677 -14.18 -33.64 -30.75
C GLU A 677 -13.73 -32.23 -30.36
N ALA A 678 -12.57 -32.08 -29.70
CA ALA A 678 -11.99 -30.76 -29.43
C ALA A 678 -11.55 -30.05 -30.72
N TYR A 679 -10.96 -30.80 -31.67
CA TYR A 679 -10.59 -30.27 -32.98
C TYR A 679 -11.82 -29.92 -33.82
N ARG A 680 -12.87 -30.75 -33.77
CA ARG A 680 -14.17 -30.46 -34.41
C ARG A 680 -14.85 -29.25 -33.80
N PHE A 681 -14.70 -29.03 -32.49
CA PHE A 681 -15.20 -27.83 -31.83
C PHE A 681 -14.47 -26.58 -32.32
N VAL A 682 -13.15 -26.63 -32.50
CA VAL A 682 -12.40 -25.55 -33.16
C VAL A 682 -12.94 -25.28 -34.58
N ASP A 683 -13.19 -26.31 -35.38
CA ASP A 683 -13.79 -26.14 -36.70
C ASP A 683 -15.22 -25.56 -36.64
N PHE A 684 -16.04 -25.96 -35.65
CA PHE A 684 -17.35 -25.36 -35.38
C PHE A 684 -17.23 -23.85 -35.10
N LEU A 685 -16.27 -23.42 -34.29
CA LEU A 685 -16.04 -22.00 -33.99
C LEU A 685 -15.71 -21.21 -35.26
N VAL A 686 -14.82 -21.74 -36.10
CA VAL A 686 -14.48 -21.13 -37.41
C VAL A 686 -15.71 -21.02 -38.32
N GLU A 687 -16.49 -22.10 -38.42
CA GLU A 687 -17.69 -22.15 -39.26
C GLU A 687 -18.77 -21.18 -38.78
N SER A 688 -18.92 -21.01 -37.46
CA SER A 688 -19.86 -20.10 -36.81
C SER A 688 -19.35 -18.65 -36.67
N GLY A 689 -18.16 -18.34 -37.19
CA GLY A 689 -17.60 -16.98 -37.20
C GLY A 689 -17.03 -16.51 -35.85
N GLN A 690 -16.79 -17.42 -34.91
CA GLN A 690 -16.19 -17.15 -33.60
C GLN A 690 -14.66 -17.15 -33.71
N SER A 691 -13.98 -16.29 -32.95
CA SER A 691 -12.50 -16.20 -32.93
C SER A 691 -11.89 -16.49 -31.55
N LEU A 692 -12.72 -16.66 -30.52
CA LEU A 692 -12.29 -16.85 -29.14
C LEU A 692 -12.92 -18.12 -28.57
N TRP A 693 -12.09 -18.91 -27.89
CA TRP A 693 -12.55 -20.03 -27.07
C TRP A 693 -12.04 -19.85 -25.66
N GLN A 694 -12.96 -19.60 -24.72
CA GLN A 694 -12.63 -19.57 -23.30
C GLN A 694 -12.83 -20.94 -22.68
N VAL A 695 -11.78 -21.40 -22.00
CA VAL A 695 -11.80 -22.59 -21.17
C VAL A 695 -11.60 -22.18 -19.71
N LEU A 696 -12.27 -22.90 -18.82
CA LEU A 696 -12.07 -22.83 -17.37
C LEU A 696 -10.78 -23.58 -16.98
N PRO A 697 -10.35 -23.58 -15.70
CA PRO A 697 -9.03 -24.09 -15.35
C PRO A 697 -8.83 -25.55 -15.76
N LEU A 698 -7.72 -25.84 -16.46
CA LEU A 698 -7.40 -27.18 -16.97
C LEU A 698 -6.69 -28.07 -15.94
N ASN A 699 -6.65 -27.62 -14.69
CA ASN A 699 -5.95 -28.27 -13.60
C ASN A 699 -6.71 -29.53 -13.12
N PRO A 700 -6.01 -30.49 -12.48
CA PRO A 700 -6.65 -31.63 -11.84
C PRO A 700 -7.74 -31.18 -10.87
N VAL A 701 -8.82 -31.95 -10.78
CA VAL A 701 -9.86 -31.68 -9.78
C VAL A 701 -9.50 -32.41 -8.49
N GLY A 702 -9.57 -31.72 -7.36
CA GLY A 702 -9.41 -32.32 -6.03
C GLY A 702 -10.71 -32.94 -5.52
N LEU A 703 -10.87 -32.96 -4.19
CA LEU A 703 -12.12 -33.37 -3.54
C LEU A 703 -13.27 -32.43 -3.96
N GLY A 704 -14.32 -32.99 -4.58
CA GLY A 704 -15.52 -32.23 -5.02
C GLY A 704 -15.58 -31.89 -6.51
N ASP A 705 -14.76 -32.53 -7.35
CA ASP A 705 -14.81 -32.44 -8.84
C ASP A 705 -14.68 -31.01 -9.43
N SER A 706 -14.21 -30.03 -8.65
CA SER A 706 -14.01 -28.65 -9.09
C SER A 706 -12.54 -28.35 -9.42
N PRO A 707 -12.23 -27.74 -10.58
CA PRO A 707 -10.87 -27.37 -10.97
C PRO A 707 -10.37 -26.13 -10.21
N TYR A 708 -11.22 -25.46 -9.42
CA TYR A 708 -10.84 -24.37 -8.51
C TYR A 708 -10.31 -24.88 -7.16
N GLN A 709 -10.46 -26.18 -6.88
CA GLN A 709 -9.85 -26.87 -5.75
C GLN A 709 -8.85 -27.91 -6.25
N SER A 710 -7.81 -27.43 -6.94
CA SER A 710 -6.85 -28.32 -7.61
C SER A 710 -5.73 -28.81 -6.71
N ASP A 711 -5.32 -30.07 -6.92
CA ASP A 711 -4.08 -30.65 -6.36
C ASP A 711 -2.81 -29.88 -6.79
N SER A 712 -2.84 -29.16 -7.91
CA SER A 712 -1.78 -28.21 -8.27
C SER A 712 -2.22 -27.20 -9.32
N ALA A 713 -1.84 -25.94 -9.11
CA ALA A 713 -1.97 -24.84 -10.04
C ALA A 713 -1.10 -24.98 -11.31
N PHE A 714 -0.14 -25.91 -11.34
CA PHE A 714 0.77 -26.14 -12.47
C PHE A 714 0.46 -27.40 -13.27
N ALA A 715 -0.13 -28.41 -12.63
CA ALA A 715 -0.42 -29.68 -13.30
C ALA A 715 -1.62 -29.56 -14.24
N GLY A 716 -1.62 -30.37 -15.30
CA GLY A 716 -2.75 -30.60 -16.17
C GLY A 716 -3.59 -31.80 -15.73
N ASN A 717 -4.91 -31.72 -15.96
CA ASN A 717 -5.86 -32.74 -15.54
C ASN A 717 -5.73 -34.04 -16.37
N PRO A 718 -5.41 -35.19 -15.74
CA PRO A 718 -5.28 -36.48 -16.44
C PRO A 718 -6.57 -36.91 -17.17
N ARG A 719 -7.74 -36.48 -16.68
CA ARG A 719 -9.05 -36.81 -17.29
C ARG A 719 -9.20 -36.22 -18.70
N LEU A 720 -8.48 -35.14 -19.01
CA LEU A 720 -8.55 -34.44 -20.30
C LEU A 720 -7.62 -35.04 -21.38
N ILE A 721 -6.80 -36.04 -21.05
CA ILE A 721 -5.90 -36.70 -22.01
C ILE A 721 -6.71 -37.60 -22.94
N SER A 722 -6.64 -37.40 -24.25
CA SER A 722 -7.27 -38.27 -25.24
C SER A 722 -6.61 -39.65 -25.31
N LEU A 723 -7.39 -40.70 -25.07
CA LEU A 723 -6.92 -42.08 -25.25
C LEU A 723 -6.77 -42.43 -26.73
N GLU A 724 -7.65 -41.94 -27.60
CA GLU A 724 -7.48 -42.07 -29.05
C GLU A 724 -6.17 -41.44 -29.51
N GLY A 725 -5.80 -40.30 -28.95
CA GLY A 725 -4.51 -39.66 -29.20
C GLY A 725 -3.36 -40.62 -28.90
N LEU A 726 -3.38 -41.28 -27.74
CA LEU A 726 -2.36 -42.26 -27.35
C LEU A 726 -2.38 -43.51 -28.25
N MET A 727 -3.54 -43.94 -28.75
CA MET A 727 -3.64 -45.03 -29.72
C MET A 727 -3.00 -44.65 -31.06
N ARG A 728 -3.22 -43.42 -31.55
CA ARG A 728 -2.60 -42.92 -32.79
C ARG A 728 -1.07 -42.85 -32.68
N GLU A 729 -0.56 -42.55 -31.49
CA GLU A 729 0.87 -42.59 -31.18
C GLU A 729 1.39 -44.03 -30.95
N GLY A 730 0.54 -45.06 -31.02
CA GLY A 730 0.95 -46.46 -30.86
C GLY A 730 1.29 -46.86 -29.42
N LEU A 731 0.78 -46.14 -28.42
CA LEU A 731 0.99 -46.42 -27.00
C LEU A 731 -0.11 -47.28 -26.38
N LEU A 732 -1.30 -47.30 -26.99
CA LEU A 732 -2.45 -48.06 -26.56
C LEU A 732 -3.05 -48.80 -27.76
N GLU A 733 -3.37 -50.08 -27.58
CA GLU A 733 -4.02 -50.88 -28.62
C GLU A 733 -5.54 -50.63 -28.58
N ALA A 734 -6.20 -50.63 -29.74
CA ALA A 734 -7.62 -50.29 -29.84
C ALA A 734 -8.52 -51.34 -29.14
N ASP A 735 -8.17 -52.62 -29.26
CA ASP A 735 -8.85 -53.74 -28.61
C ASP A 735 -8.78 -53.66 -27.08
N PHE A 736 -7.63 -53.25 -26.52
CA PHE A 736 -7.47 -53.10 -25.07
C PHE A 736 -8.44 -52.09 -24.46
N ALA A 737 -8.73 -50.98 -25.15
CA ALA A 737 -9.68 -49.99 -24.67
C ALA A 737 -11.12 -50.51 -24.75
N GLU A 738 -11.48 -51.23 -25.82
CA GLU A 738 -12.79 -51.87 -25.95
C GLU A 738 -13.00 -52.92 -24.84
N GLU A 739 -11.99 -53.74 -24.54
CA GLU A 739 -12.04 -54.74 -23.47
C GLU A 739 -12.29 -54.14 -22.09
N LEU A 740 -11.60 -53.04 -21.75
CA LEU A 740 -11.79 -52.34 -20.48
C LEU A 740 -13.15 -51.63 -20.39
N GLN A 741 -13.67 -51.16 -21.52
CA GLN A 741 -15.00 -50.51 -21.56
C GLN A 741 -16.10 -51.54 -21.32
N LEU A 742 -15.94 -52.75 -21.85
CA LEU A 742 -16.82 -53.89 -21.55
C LEU A 742 -16.73 -54.38 -20.09
N ALA A 743 -15.69 -53.99 -19.34
CA ALA A 743 -15.50 -54.35 -17.95
C ALA A 743 -16.27 -53.47 -16.94
N GLU A 744 -17.12 -52.54 -17.42
CA GLU A 744 -18.00 -51.67 -16.60
C GLU A 744 -17.26 -50.89 -15.50
N LEU A 745 -16.02 -50.46 -15.76
CA LEU A 745 -15.27 -49.60 -14.86
C LEU A 745 -15.87 -48.19 -14.79
N SER A 746 -15.67 -47.49 -13.66
CA SER A 746 -15.95 -46.06 -13.60
C SER A 746 -15.05 -45.32 -14.61
N ALA A 747 -15.52 -44.19 -15.16
CA ALA A 747 -14.77 -43.44 -16.16
C ALA A 747 -13.35 -43.05 -15.68
N GLU A 748 -13.22 -42.73 -14.39
CA GLU A 748 -11.94 -42.41 -13.77
C GLU A 748 -11.00 -43.61 -13.67
N MET A 749 -11.48 -44.75 -13.17
CA MET A 749 -10.68 -45.98 -13.10
C MET A 749 -10.28 -46.46 -14.50
N PHE A 750 -11.20 -46.39 -15.46
CA PHE A 750 -10.94 -46.71 -16.85
C PHE A 750 -9.80 -45.84 -17.43
N LYS A 751 -9.81 -44.53 -17.13
CA LYS A 751 -8.78 -43.60 -17.57
C LYS A 751 -7.41 -43.92 -16.97
N ASP A 752 -7.34 -44.12 -15.66
CA ASP A 752 -6.08 -44.42 -14.96
C ASP A 752 -5.44 -45.73 -15.47
N VAL A 753 -6.22 -46.81 -15.58
CA VAL A 753 -5.74 -48.11 -16.08
C VAL A 753 -5.21 -47.97 -17.52
N SER A 754 -5.91 -47.22 -18.36
CA SER A 754 -5.50 -46.96 -19.75
C SER A 754 -4.20 -46.15 -19.83
N LEU A 755 -4.06 -45.10 -19.02
CA LEU A 755 -2.83 -44.30 -18.95
C LEU A 755 -1.65 -45.14 -18.44
N ARG A 756 -1.85 -46.02 -17.45
CA ARG A 756 -0.80 -46.93 -16.95
C ARG A 756 -0.37 -47.95 -18.01
N LYS A 757 -1.29 -48.44 -18.84
CA LYS A 757 -0.95 -49.30 -19.99
C LYS A 757 -0.14 -48.50 -21.01
N ALA A 758 -0.57 -47.29 -21.35
CA ALA A 758 0.15 -46.40 -22.26
C ALA A 758 1.57 -46.09 -21.76
N PHE A 759 1.74 -45.85 -20.46
CA PHE A 759 3.05 -45.64 -19.84
C PHE A 759 3.99 -46.84 -19.98
N LYS A 760 3.47 -48.08 -19.85
CA LYS A 760 4.27 -49.30 -20.10
C LYS A 760 4.74 -49.38 -21.55
N GLY A 761 3.85 -49.08 -22.50
CA GLY A 761 4.20 -48.98 -23.93
C GLY A 761 5.27 -47.92 -24.18
N PHE A 762 5.10 -46.74 -23.57
CA PHE A 762 6.03 -45.62 -23.68
C PHE A 762 7.43 -45.96 -23.15
N LYS A 763 7.51 -46.61 -21.98
CA LYS A 763 8.79 -47.10 -21.41
C LYS A 763 9.49 -48.09 -22.35
N ALA A 764 8.76 -49.05 -22.91
CA ALA A 764 9.32 -50.05 -23.81
C ALA A 764 9.91 -49.39 -25.08
N GLN A 765 9.15 -48.48 -25.69
CA GLN A 765 9.56 -47.78 -26.91
C GLN A 765 10.73 -46.81 -26.68
N LEU A 766 10.78 -46.12 -25.53
CA LEU A 766 11.93 -45.28 -25.15
C LEU A 766 13.23 -46.10 -24.97
N GLN A 767 13.13 -47.32 -24.44
CA GLN A 767 14.27 -48.22 -24.28
C GLN A 767 14.79 -48.74 -25.63
N GLU A 768 13.91 -49.02 -26.60
CA GLU A 768 14.28 -49.44 -27.96
C GLU A 768 14.98 -48.32 -28.76
N GLN A 769 14.50 -47.08 -28.67
CA GLN A 769 15.14 -45.93 -29.33
C GLN A 769 16.51 -45.58 -28.73
N GLY A 770 16.74 -45.87 -27.44
CA GLY A 770 18.05 -45.71 -26.80
C GLY A 770 19.15 -46.65 -27.32
N GLN A 771 18.80 -47.63 -28.17
CA GLN A 771 19.73 -48.62 -28.75
C GLN A 771 20.06 -48.37 -30.23
N LEU A 772 19.42 -47.40 -30.90
CA LEU A 772 19.66 -47.08 -32.30
C LEU A 772 20.64 -45.88 -32.43
N PRO A 773 21.71 -45.99 -33.26
CA PRO A 773 22.56 -44.84 -33.56
C PRO A 773 21.77 -43.73 -34.26
N ASP A 774 22.18 -42.49 -34.02
CA ASP A 774 21.57 -41.20 -34.39
C ASP A 774 21.47 -40.90 -35.92
N GLN A 775 21.27 -41.92 -36.75
CA GLN A 775 21.23 -41.80 -38.21
C GLN A 775 20.06 -42.58 -38.82
N ALA A 776 18.85 -42.02 -38.71
CA ALA A 776 17.78 -42.25 -39.67
C ALA A 776 16.92 -40.99 -39.77
N GLN A 777 17.42 -40.01 -40.53
CA GLN A 777 16.57 -39.00 -41.15
C GLN A 777 15.71 -39.70 -42.21
N ASP A 778 14.49 -40.08 -41.86
CA ASP A 778 13.49 -40.44 -42.86
C ASP A 778 12.66 -39.21 -43.23
N SER A 779 12.71 -38.90 -44.51
CA SER A 779 12.27 -37.67 -45.14
C SER A 779 10.80 -37.77 -45.56
N ASP A 780 9.87 -37.68 -44.61
CA ASP A 780 8.47 -37.44 -44.95
C ASP A 780 7.77 -36.48 -43.95
N ARG A 781 7.73 -35.21 -44.37
CA ARG A 781 6.66 -34.19 -44.22
C ARG A 781 6.16 -33.70 -42.85
N THR A 782 6.72 -34.09 -41.71
CA THR A 782 6.60 -33.31 -40.46
C THR A 782 7.96 -33.23 -39.74
N GLY A 783 8.36 -32.03 -39.30
CA GLY A 783 9.66 -31.83 -38.64
C GLY A 783 9.79 -32.64 -37.35
N PRO A 784 11.03 -32.95 -36.90
CA PRO A 784 11.30 -33.76 -35.69
C PRO A 784 10.69 -33.18 -34.39
N GLU A 785 10.28 -31.92 -34.37
CA GLU A 785 9.72 -31.23 -33.20
C GLU A 785 8.28 -31.64 -32.84
N PHE A 786 7.57 -32.37 -33.71
CA PHE A 786 6.15 -32.74 -33.52
C PHE A 786 5.90 -34.26 -33.41
N ARG A 787 6.90 -35.04 -32.97
CA ARG A 787 6.74 -36.48 -32.71
C ARG A 787 6.64 -36.73 -31.20
N PHE A 788 5.54 -37.32 -30.73
CA PHE A 788 5.31 -37.67 -29.31
C PHE A 788 6.40 -38.61 -28.79
N LEU A 789 6.77 -39.61 -29.59
CA LEU A 789 7.71 -40.67 -29.18
C LEU A 789 9.19 -40.32 -29.32
N ALA A 790 9.57 -39.06 -29.55
CA ALA A 790 10.99 -38.70 -29.59
C ALA A 790 11.54 -38.53 -28.16
N ARG A 791 12.51 -39.37 -27.75
CA ARG A 791 13.15 -39.27 -26.41
C ARG A 791 13.62 -37.86 -26.05
N GLN A 792 14.11 -37.10 -27.03
CA GLN A 792 14.55 -35.72 -26.83
C GLN A 792 13.42 -34.77 -26.40
N ASN A 793 12.18 -35.00 -26.87
CA ASN A 793 11.03 -34.17 -26.51
C ASN A 793 10.57 -34.42 -25.07
N TYR A 794 10.63 -35.66 -24.59
CA TYR A 794 10.35 -35.98 -23.18
C TYR A 794 11.41 -35.37 -22.25
N LEU A 795 12.70 -35.52 -22.58
CA LEU A 795 13.78 -34.91 -21.79
C LEU A 795 13.69 -33.37 -21.79
N ARG A 796 13.34 -32.78 -22.93
CA ARG A 796 13.10 -31.34 -23.03
C ARG A 796 11.92 -30.90 -22.17
N PHE A 797 10.80 -31.62 -22.19
CA PHE A 797 9.68 -31.36 -21.30
C PHE A 797 10.09 -31.41 -19.82
N GLN A 798 10.82 -32.44 -19.40
CA GLN A 798 11.33 -32.52 -18.03
C GLN A 798 12.23 -31.32 -17.69
N GLN A 799 13.09 -30.89 -18.62
CA GLN A 799 13.96 -29.73 -18.42
C GLN A 799 13.18 -28.41 -18.34
N ASP A 800 12.22 -28.20 -19.25
CA ASP A 800 11.43 -26.97 -19.35
C ASP A 800 10.45 -26.81 -18.17
N HIS A 801 10.02 -27.92 -17.54
CA HIS A 801 9.08 -27.95 -16.43
C HIS A 801 9.68 -28.37 -15.07
N ARG A 802 11.03 -28.40 -14.96
CA ARG A 802 11.76 -28.89 -13.78
C ARG A 802 11.42 -28.21 -12.45
N GLU A 803 10.88 -26.98 -12.50
CA GLU A 803 10.63 -26.16 -11.31
C GLU A 803 9.43 -26.65 -10.48
N TRP A 804 8.53 -27.44 -11.08
CA TRP A 804 7.33 -27.95 -10.39
C TRP A 804 7.06 -29.44 -10.67
N LEU A 805 7.51 -29.97 -11.81
CA LEU A 805 7.13 -31.31 -12.28
C LEU A 805 7.56 -32.41 -11.31
N ASP A 806 8.77 -32.32 -10.79
CA ASP A 806 9.33 -33.34 -9.90
C ASP A 806 8.60 -33.38 -8.55
N ASP A 807 8.31 -32.21 -8.01
CA ASP A 807 7.56 -32.08 -6.76
C ASP A 807 6.12 -32.55 -6.93
N TYR A 808 5.45 -32.19 -8.03
CA TYR A 808 4.08 -32.63 -8.30
C TYR A 808 4.00 -34.15 -8.52
N ALA A 809 4.93 -34.71 -9.29
CA ALA A 809 4.98 -36.14 -9.54
C ALA A 809 5.21 -36.94 -8.25
N LEU A 810 6.07 -36.42 -7.36
CA LEU A 810 6.27 -36.98 -6.02
C LEU A 810 5.02 -36.81 -5.14
N TYR A 811 4.43 -35.62 -5.09
CA TYR A 811 3.22 -35.35 -4.32
C TYR A 811 2.10 -36.33 -4.68
N ARG A 812 1.83 -36.53 -5.97
CA ARG A 812 0.80 -37.48 -6.42
C ARG A 812 1.16 -38.93 -6.09
N ALA A 813 2.42 -39.32 -6.24
CA ALA A 813 2.87 -40.66 -5.85
C ALA A 813 2.69 -40.91 -4.34
N LEU A 814 3.04 -39.93 -3.51
CA LEU A 814 2.84 -39.97 -2.06
C LEU A 814 1.36 -40.02 -1.69
N LYS A 815 0.54 -39.17 -2.31
CA LYS A 815 -0.91 -39.12 -2.07
C LYS A 815 -1.55 -40.47 -2.35
N SER A 816 -1.24 -41.10 -3.48
CA SER A 816 -1.70 -42.47 -3.78
C SER A 816 -1.12 -43.52 -2.82
N HIS A 817 0.12 -43.39 -2.37
CA HIS A 817 0.73 -44.30 -1.39
C HIS A 817 0.03 -44.27 -0.02
N PHE A 818 -0.39 -43.09 0.43
CA PHE A 818 -1.06 -42.89 1.73
C PHE A 818 -2.60 -42.98 1.65
N GLY A 819 -3.17 -43.40 0.51
CA GLY A 819 -4.63 -43.59 0.36
C GLY A 819 -5.41 -42.29 0.16
N ASP A 820 -4.81 -41.34 -0.57
CA ASP A 820 -5.37 -40.03 -0.94
C ASP A 820 -5.77 -39.13 0.25
N ILE A 821 -5.17 -39.36 1.44
CA ILE A 821 -5.26 -38.43 2.56
C ILE A 821 -4.44 -37.16 2.31
N ALA A 822 -4.84 -36.07 2.95
CA ALA A 822 -4.19 -34.77 2.79
C ALA A 822 -2.74 -34.76 3.29
N TRP A 823 -1.90 -33.91 2.69
CA TRP A 823 -0.46 -33.92 2.99
C TRP A 823 -0.11 -33.58 4.44
N TYR A 824 -0.89 -32.72 5.10
CA TYR A 824 -0.71 -32.37 6.51
C TYR A 824 -1.13 -33.50 7.47
N ASP A 825 -1.73 -34.58 6.96
CA ASP A 825 -2.03 -35.81 7.68
C ASP A 825 -1.02 -36.95 7.38
N TRP A 826 0.01 -36.68 6.56
CA TRP A 826 1.13 -37.61 6.37
C TRP A 826 2.02 -37.67 7.60
N GLU A 827 2.99 -38.60 7.59
CA GLU A 827 4.02 -38.62 8.63
C GLU A 827 4.76 -37.26 8.72
N PRO A 828 5.05 -36.74 9.93
CA PRO A 828 5.52 -35.36 10.09
C PRO A 828 6.79 -35.02 9.32
N GLU A 829 7.74 -35.96 9.22
CA GLU A 829 8.98 -35.74 8.48
C GLU A 829 8.73 -35.51 6.99
N LEU A 830 7.73 -36.16 6.41
CA LEU A 830 7.39 -36.00 5.00
C LEU A 830 6.48 -34.79 4.78
N ALA A 831 5.51 -34.56 5.66
CA ALA A 831 4.66 -33.37 5.64
C ALA A 831 5.54 -32.10 5.65
N TRP A 832 6.56 -32.05 6.50
CA TRP A 832 7.54 -30.95 6.56
C TRP A 832 8.75 -31.10 5.64
N ARG A 833 8.68 -32.02 4.67
CA ARG A 833 9.68 -32.20 3.59
C ARG A 833 11.13 -32.34 4.08
N ASN A 834 11.34 -33.14 5.12
CA ASN A 834 12.68 -33.56 5.54
C ASN A 834 13.44 -34.16 4.34
N THR A 835 14.63 -33.63 4.08
CA THR A 835 15.40 -33.96 2.87
C THR A 835 15.73 -35.45 2.74
N GLU A 836 16.06 -36.12 3.84
CA GLU A 836 16.40 -37.56 3.82
C GLU A 836 15.16 -38.40 3.57
N ARG A 837 14.04 -38.06 4.23
CA ARG A 837 12.78 -38.78 4.11
C ARG A 837 12.17 -38.63 2.71
N VAL A 838 12.18 -37.42 2.17
CA VAL A 838 11.77 -37.14 0.78
C VAL A 838 12.60 -37.97 -0.20
N ALA A 839 13.94 -38.00 -0.04
CA ALA A 839 14.81 -38.78 -0.93
C ALA A 839 14.58 -40.30 -0.82
N GLU A 840 14.19 -40.81 0.34
CA GLU A 840 13.78 -42.21 0.51
C GLU A 840 12.52 -42.51 -0.29
N TYR A 841 11.48 -41.69 -0.17
CA TYR A 841 10.22 -41.87 -0.90
C TYR A 841 10.37 -41.70 -2.41
N VAL A 842 11.23 -40.79 -2.87
CA VAL A 842 11.57 -40.67 -4.30
C VAL A 842 12.12 -42.00 -4.84
N ARG A 843 12.98 -42.69 -4.08
CA ARG A 843 13.50 -44.01 -4.48
C ARG A 843 12.45 -45.11 -4.34
N LEU A 844 11.66 -45.08 -3.27
CA LEU A 844 10.62 -46.08 -3.01
C LEU A 844 9.52 -46.04 -4.07
N LEU A 845 9.15 -44.85 -4.54
CA LEU A 845 8.04 -44.59 -5.45
C LEU A 845 8.52 -44.19 -6.85
N GLU A 846 9.76 -44.51 -7.23
CA GLU A 846 10.37 -44.10 -8.49
C GLU A 846 9.48 -44.38 -9.71
N GLU A 847 8.88 -45.57 -9.79
CA GLU A 847 8.00 -45.94 -10.91
C GLU A 847 6.71 -45.11 -10.95
N GLU A 848 6.14 -44.78 -9.79
CA GLU A 848 4.93 -43.96 -9.70
C GLU A 848 5.23 -42.48 -9.99
N VAL A 849 6.39 -41.99 -9.57
CA VAL A 849 6.88 -40.64 -9.94
C VAL A 849 7.06 -40.53 -11.45
N GLU A 850 7.71 -41.51 -12.09
CA GLU A 850 7.87 -41.54 -13.54
C GLU A 850 6.54 -41.64 -14.29
N PHE A 851 5.57 -42.42 -13.76
CA PHE A 851 4.22 -42.48 -14.31
C PHE A 851 3.56 -41.09 -14.30
N ASN A 852 3.61 -40.38 -13.18
CA ASN A 852 3.02 -39.04 -13.07
C ASN A 852 3.73 -38.02 -13.99
N ARG A 853 5.06 -38.13 -14.17
CA ARG A 853 5.80 -37.33 -15.17
C ARG A 853 5.31 -37.60 -16.59
N PHE A 854 5.07 -38.86 -16.95
CA PHE A 854 4.51 -39.24 -18.25
C PHE A 854 3.10 -38.69 -18.46
N VAL A 855 2.23 -38.76 -17.45
CA VAL A 855 0.87 -38.23 -17.52
C VAL A 855 0.89 -36.74 -17.85
N GLN A 856 1.73 -35.97 -17.15
CA GLN A 856 1.89 -34.54 -17.44
C GLN A 856 2.47 -34.30 -18.84
N TYR A 857 3.47 -35.08 -19.26
CA TYR A 857 4.00 -34.99 -20.63
C TYR A 857 2.90 -35.21 -21.69
N ALA A 858 2.08 -36.25 -21.51
CA ALA A 858 0.99 -36.58 -22.42
C ALA A 858 -0.06 -35.46 -22.48
N PHE A 859 -0.43 -34.89 -21.33
CA PHE A 859 -1.34 -33.75 -21.24
C PHE A 859 -0.80 -32.54 -22.01
N TYR A 860 0.42 -32.09 -21.67
CA TYR A 860 1.00 -30.88 -22.27
C TYR A 860 1.21 -31.04 -23.76
N TYR A 861 1.63 -32.23 -24.22
CA TYR A 861 1.79 -32.50 -25.64
C TYR A 861 0.46 -32.38 -26.39
N GLN A 862 -0.61 -33.02 -25.90
CA GLN A 862 -1.90 -32.97 -26.56
C GLN A 862 -2.53 -31.57 -26.53
N TRP A 863 -2.39 -30.85 -25.41
CA TRP A 863 -2.85 -29.47 -25.31
C TRP A 863 -2.13 -28.56 -26.30
N GLN A 864 -0.80 -28.68 -26.39
CA GLN A 864 -0.05 -27.92 -27.39
C GLN A 864 -0.49 -28.28 -28.80
N GLY A 865 -0.74 -29.56 -29.12
CA GLY A 865 -1.30 -29.96 -30.41
C GLY A 865 -2.61 -29.25 -30.75
N LEU A 866 -3.57 -29.24 -29.81
CA LEU A 866 -4.85 -28.56 -29.97
C LEU A 866 -4.70 -27.05 -30.09
N ARG A 867 -3.83 -26.44 -29.27
CA ARG A 867 -3.54 -25.00 -29.33
C ARG A 867 -2.91 -24.59 -30.66
N HIS A 868 -1.95 -25.36 -31.18
CA HIS A 868 -1.35 -25.10 -32.49
C HIS A 868 -2.40 -25.18 -33.60
N TYR A 869 -3.33 -26.14 -33.52
CA TYR A 869 -4.45 -26.25 -34.46
C TYR A 869 -5.40 -25.04 -34.36
N ALA A 870 -5.83 -24.67 -33.16
CA ALA A 870 -6.67 -23.49 -32.93
C ALA A 870 -6.02 -22.22 -33.48
N LYS A 871 -4.74 -22.00 -33.18
CA LYS A 871 -3.96 -20.86 -33.67
C LYS A 871 -3.85 -20.86 -35.21
N ALA A 872 -3.60 -22.00 -35.84
CA ALA A 872 -3.54 -22.12 -37.30
C ALA A 872 -4.89 -21.81 -37.97
N LYS A 873 -6.00 -21.99 -37.25
CA LYS A 873 -7.36 -21.66 -37.67
C LYS A 873 -7.81 -20.24 -37.29
N GLY A 874 -6.95 -19.47 -36.61
CA GLY A 874 -7.27 -18.11 -36.16
C GLY A 874 -8.12 -18.04 -34.89
N ILE A 875 -8.28 -19.14 -34.15
CA ILE A 875 -8.95 -19.18 -32.85
C ILE A 875 -7.92 -18.90 -31.75
N LYS A 876 -8.23 -17.93 -30.88
CA LYS A 876 -7.42 -17.61 -29.70
C LYS A 876 -8.02 -18.28 -28.45
N LEU A 877 -7.15 -18.81 -27.60
CA LEU A 877 -7.55 -19.49 -26.37
C LEU A 877 -7.47 -18.54 -25.18
N ILE A 878 -8.55 -18.47 -24.40
CA ILE A 878 -8.61 -17.74 -23.14
C ILE A 878 -8.62 -18.77 -22.01
N GLY A 879 -7.59 -18.73 -21.15
CA GLY A 879 -7.51 -19.56 -19.95
C GLY A 879 -8.04 -18.84 -18.73
N ASP A 880 -8.26 -19.59 -17.67
CA ASP A 880 -8.77 -19.09 -16.40
C ASP A 880 -7.83 -19.45 -15.24
N ILE A 881 -7.49 -18.47 -14.40
CA ILE A 881 -6.62 -18.65 -13.24
C ILE A 881 -7.40 -18.33 -11.96
N PRO A 882 -7.69 -19.34 -11.12
CA PRO A 882 -8.17 -19.12 -9.76
C PRO A 882 -7.15 -18.34 -8.94
N ILE A 883 -7.55 -17.31 -8.20
CA ILE A 883 -6.61 -16.56 -7.35
C ILE A 883 -6.00 -17.46 -6.26
N PHE A 884 -6.77 -18.30 -5.58
CA PHE A 884 -6.30 -19.17 -4.50
C PHE A 884 -6.05 -20.61 -4.97
N VAL A 885 -5.29 -21.38 -4.17
CA VAL A 885 -5.00 -22.81 -4.39
C VAL A 885 -5.61 -23.66 -3.29
N ALA A 886 -5.82 -24.96 -3.51
CA ALA A 886 -6.36 -25.84 -2.47
C ALA A 886 -5.38 -26.01 -1.31
N ALA A 887 -5.89 -26.14 -0.08
CA ALA A 887 -5.07 -26.40 1.11
C ALA A 887 -4.26 -27.70 0.96
N ASP A 888 -4.94 -28.76 0.53
CA ASP A 888 -4.33 -30.04 0.19
C ASP A 888 -3.88 -30.05 -1.28
N SER A 889 -2.76 -29.38 -1.55
CA SER A 889 -2.14 -29.31 -2.87
C SER A 889 -0.63 -29.43 -2.78
N CYS A 890 0.00 -29.80 -3.90
CA CYS A 890 1.44 -29.76 -4.06
C CYS A 890 1.99 -28.34 -3.86
N ASP A 891 1.22 -27.32 -4.26
CA ASP A 891 1.68 -25.94 -4.23
C ASP A 891 1.87 -25.46 -2.79
N VAL A 892 0.90 -25.76 -1.92
CA VAL A 892 0.98 -25.47 -0.49
C VAL A 892 2.07 -26.34 0.14
N TRP A 893 2.06 -27.66 -0.08
CA TRP A 893 3.03 -28.60 0.49
C TRP A 893 4.50 -28.22 0.24
N VAL A 894 4.82 -27.75 -0.97
CA VAL A 894 6.19 -27.35 -1.32
C VAL A 894 6.53 -25.96 -0.77
N ASN A 895 5.54 -25.07 -0.66
CA ASN A 895 5.76 -23.64 -0.43
C ASN A 895 5.05 -23.10 0.83
N HIS A 896 5.01 -23.87 1.93
CA HIS A 896 4.31 -23.50 3.18
C HIS A 896 4.47 -22.04 3.59
N ARG A 897 5.68 -21.47 3.43
CA ARG A 897 6.02 -20.09 3.82
C ARG A 897 5.23 -18.98 3.10
N PHE A 898 4.61 -19.27 1.95
CA PHE A 898 3.80 -18.29 1.21
C PHE A 898 2.32 -18.30 1.63
N PHE A 899 1.93 -19.13 2.60
CA PHE A 899 0.55 -19.32 3.02
C PHE A 899 0.42 -19.17 4.54
N LYS A 900 -0.72 -18.65 5.00
CA LYS A 900 -1.00 -18.53 6.44
C LYS A 900 -1.49 -19.86 7.01
N LEU A 901 -0.54 -20.69 7.43
CA LEU A 901 -0.77 -22.03 8.00
C LEU A 901 -0.53 -22.05 9.52
N ASP A 902 -1.10 -23.04 10.21
CA ASP A 902 -0.80 -23.35 11.61
C ASP A 902 0.48 -24.20 11.75
N GLU A 903 0.88 -24.49 12.99
CA GLU A 903 2.06 -25.32 13.29
C GLU A 903 1.96 -26.77 12.77
N GLY A 904 0.75 -27.23 12.40
CA GLY A 904 0.49 -28.52 11.79
C GLY A 904 0.43 -28.49 10.26
N GLY A 905 0.57 -27.31 9.64
CA GLY A 905 0.46 -27.13 8.19
C GLY A 905 -0.97 -26.99 7.67
N ARG A 906 -1.99 -26.92 8.54
CA ARG A 906 -3.37 -26.68 8.13
C ARG A 906 -3.61 -25.17 7.94
N PRO A 907 -4.59 -24.76 7.12
CA PRO A 907 -4.93 -23.35 7.00
C PRO A 907 -5.28 -22.74 8.37
N ALA A 908 -4.54 -21.71 8.80
CA ALA A 908 -4.93 -20.92 9.97
C ALA A 908 -5.98 -19.87 9.57
N LYS A 909 -5.87 -19.35 8.35
CA LYS A 909 -6.76 -18.36 7.73
C LYS A 909 -7.19 -18.85 6.36
N VAL A 910 -8.45 -18.63 6.01
CA VAL A 910 -9.04 -19.05 4.75
C VAL A 910 -9.69 -17.91 3.99
N ALA A 911 -9.77 -18.06 2.66
CA ALA A 911 -10.36 -17.10 1.76
C ALA A 911 -11.88 -17.28 1.62
N GLY A 912 -12.53 -16.19 1.27
CA GLY A 912 -13.95 -16.17 0.92
C GLY A 912 -14.39 -14.82 0.40
N VAL A 913 -15.71 -14.59 0.44
CA VAL A 913 -16.33 -13.28 0.22
C VAL A 913 -17.35 -13.00 1.31
N PRO A 914 -17.54 -11.72 1.71
CA PRO A 914 -18.55 -11.36 2.70
C PRO A 914 -19.96 -11.70 2.20
N PRO A 915 -20.98 -11.68 3.08
CA PRO A 915 -22.38 -11.77 2.69
C PRO A 915 -22.74 -10.85 1.52
N ASP A 916 -23.34 -11.45 0.51
CA ASP A 916 -23.79 -10.77 -0.70
C ASP A 916 -25.18 -11.28 -1.13
N TYR A 917 -25.62 -10.88 -2.32
CA TYR A 917 -26.90 -11.29 -2.87
C TYR A 917 -26.95 -12.77 -3.28
N PHE A 918 -25.80 -13.43 -3.51
CA PHE A 918 -25.73 -14.87 -3.79
C PHE A 918 -25.84 -15.68 -2.51
N CYS A 919 -25.17 -15.24 -1.44
CA CYS A 919 -25.11 -15.97 -0.19
C CYS A 919 -25.21 -15.01 1.01
N LYS A 920 -26.32 -15.12 1.75
CA LYS A 920 -26.58 -14.33 2.96
C LYS A 920 -25.56 -14.53 4.08
N THR A 921 -24.83 -15.66 4.07
CA THR A 921 -23.76 -15.98 5.02
C THR A 921 -22.36 -15.76 4.46
N GLY A 922 -22.27 -15.21 3.23
CA GLY A 922 -21.05 -15.13 2.45
C GLY A 922 -20.60 -16.50 1.95
N GLN A 923 -19.54 -16.53 1.15
CA GLN A 923 -18.99 -17.80 0.62
C GLN A 923 -17.67 -18.10 1.32
N LEU A 924 -17.61 -19.26 1.97
CA LEU A 924 -16.40 -19.79 2.58
C LEU A 924 -15.77 -20.79 1.62
N TRP A 925 -14.66 -20.43 0.98
CA TRP A 925 -14.04 -21.28 -0.03
C TRP A 925 -13.07 -22.30 0.58
N GLY A 926 -12.54 -22.03 1.78
CA GLY A 926 -11.66 -22.93 2.52
C GLY A 926 -10.21 -22.95 2.02
N ASN A 927 -9.88 -22.24 0.95
CA ASN A 927 -8.51 -22.09 0.47
C ASN A 927 -7.66 -21.29 1.46
N PRO A 928 -6.39 -21.65 1.72
CA PRO A 928 -5.50 -20.82 2.52
C PRO A 928 -5.26 -19.48 1.84
N VAL A 929 -5.23 -18.40 2.62
CA VAL A 929 -4.81 -17.08 2.12
C VAL A 929 -3.28 -17.02 2.01
N TYR A 930 -2.81 -16.18 1.09
CA TYR A 930 -1.39 -15.91 0.91
C TYR A 930 -0.82 -15.05 2.05
N ASP A 931 0.46 -15.25 2.33
CA ASP A 931 1.31 -14.27 2.99
C ASP A 931 1.93 -13.36 1.92
N TRP A 932 1.24 -12.26 1.61
CA TRP A 932 1.67 -11.32 0.57
C TRP A 932 2.94 -10.56 0.90
N ASP A 933 3.27 -10.40 2.19
CA ASP A 933 4.50 -9.73 2.61
C ASP A 933 5.71 -10.62 2.32
N VAL A 934 5.63 -11.91 2.66
CA VAL A 934 6.68 -12.89 2.31
C VAL A 934 6.82 -13.02 0.79
N LEU A 935 5.71 -13.09 0.06
CA LEU A 935 5.74 -13.11 -1.40
C LEU A 935 6.38 -11.84 -1.99
N GLY A 936 6.07 -10.66 -1.45
CA GLY A 936 6.66 -9.39 -1.87
C GLY A 936 8.17 -9.34 -1.65
N LEU A 937 8.66 -9.85 -0.51
CA LEU A 937 10.10 -9.95 -0.22
C LEU A 937 10.84 -10.87 -1.19
N GLU A 938 10.18 -11.92 -1.69
CA GLU A 938 10.72 -12.84 -2.70
C GLU A 938 10.35 -12.43 -4.14
N ASN A 939 10.00 -11.15 -4.36
CA ASN A 939 9.64 -10.59 -5.66
C ASN A 939 8.58 -11.42 -6.42
N TYR A 940 7.63 -11.99 -5.68
CA TYR A 940 6.52 -12.79 -6.20
C TYR A 940 6.95 -13.99 -7.06
N THR A 941 8.11 -14.59 -6.79
CA THR A 941 8.73 -15.64 -7.63
C THR A 941 7.77 -16.80 -7.94
N TRP A 942 7.04 -17.32 -6.95
CA TRP A 942 6.08 -18.42 -7.17
C TRP A 942 4.95 -18.03 -8.14
N TRP A 943 4.39 -16.83 -8.00
CA TRP A 943 3.37 -16.32 -8.91
C TRP A 943 3.92 -16.09 -10.32
N LYS A 944 5.15 -15.59 -10.46
CA LYS A 944 5.82 -15.44 -11.76
C LYS A 944 5.98 -16.77 -12.48
N GLN A 945 6.37 -17.82 -11.75
CA GLN A 945 6.45 -19.17 -12.31
C GLN A 945 5.08 -19.67 -12.79
N ARG A 946 4.03 -19.44 -11.98
CA ARG A 946 2.64 -19.76 -12.36
C ARG A 946 2.22 -19.03 -13.63
N ILE A 947 2.43 -17.72 -13.69
CA ILE A 947 2.09 -16.90 -14.87
C ILE A 947 2.88 -17.33 -16.11
N LYS A 948 4.18 -17.57 -15.98
CA LYS A 948 5.03 -18.06 -17.09
C LYS A 948 4.49 -19.34 -17.71
N LEU A 949 4.05 -20.29 -16.88
CA LEU A 949 3.44 -21.53 -17.34
C LEU A 949 2.13 -21.26 -18.10
N VAL A 950 1.24 -20.45 -17.50
CA VAL A 950 -0.08 -20.19 -18.08
C VAL A 950 0.01 -19.40 -19.39
N LEU A 951 0.98 -18.46 -19.53
CA LEU A 951 1.27 -17.79 -20.80
C LEU A 951 1.77 -18.76 -21.90
N GLY A 952 2.31 -19.92 -21.52
CA GLY A 952 2.62 -21.01 -22.45
C GLY A 952 1.39 -21.82 -22.89
N LEU A 953 0.30 -21.77 -22.12
CA LEU A 953 -0.92 -22.55 -22.34
C LEU A 953 -2.00 -21.78 -23.09
N PHE A 954 -2.09 -20.46 -22.94
CA PHE A 954 -3.17 -19.64 -23.49
C PHE A 954 -2.65 -18.38 -24.19
N ASP A 955 -3.53 -17.74 -24.95
CA ASP A 955 -3.23 -16.45 -25.60
C ASP A 955 -3.69 -15.27 -24.73
N PHE A 956 -4.76 -15.46 -23.94
CA PHE A 956 -5.23 -14.53 -22.91
C PHE A 956 -5.59 -15.29 -21.62
N ILE A 957 -5.62 -14.57 -20.50
CA ILE A 957 -5.81 -15.15 -19.18
C ILE A 957 -6.85 -14.32 -18.42
N ARG A 958 -7.97 -14.93 -18.02
CA ARG A 958 -8.88 -14.35 -17.03
C ARG A 958 -8.30 -14.58 -15.63
N LEU A 959 -8.11 -13.49 -14.90
CA LEU A 959 -7.76 -13.50 -13.48
C LEU A 959 -9.06 -13.55 -12.69
N ASP A 960 -9.36 -14.71 -12.14
CA ASP A 960 -10.52 -14.93 -11.29
C ASP A 960 -10.40 -14.11 -10.01
N HIS A 961 -11.53 -13.53 -9.58
CA HIS A 961 -11.64 -12.68 -8.40
C HIS A 961 -10.55 -11.57 -8.35
N PHE A 962 -10.41 -10.80 -9.44
CA PHE A 962 -9.34 -9.79 -9.59
C PHE A 962 -9.24 -8.81 -8.41
N ARG A 963 -10.37 -8.44 -7.81
CA ARG A 963 -10.41 -7.57 -6.62
C ARG A 963 -9.57 -8.11 -5.46
N GLY A 964 -9.36 -9.43 -5.35
CA GLY A 964 -8.50 -10.05 -4.35
C GLY A 964 -7.02 -9.64 -4.46
N PHE A 965 -6.57 -9.15 -5.62
CA PHE A 965 -5.24 -8.57 -5.78
C PHE A 965 -5.17 -7.13 -5.23
N GLU A 966 -6.30 -6.43 -5.11
CA GLU A 966 -6.37 -5.13 -4.42
C GLU A 966 -6.66 -5.33 -2.93
N ALA A 967 -7.72 -6.05 -2.58
CA ALA A 967 -8.09 -6.41 -1.22
C ALA A 967 -8.86 -7.73 -1.16
N TYR A 968 -8.48 -8.60 -0.21
CA TYR A 968 -9.06 -9.92 -0.02
C TYR A 968 -9.77 -10.04 1.33
N TRP A 969 -10.76 -10.93 1.40
CA TRP A 969 -11.52 -11.20 2.61
C TRP A 969 -10.90 -12.40 3.34
N GLU A 970 -10.29 -12.13 4.50
CA GLU A 970 -9.66 -13.14 5.34
C GLU A 970 -10.63 -13.59 6.42
N ILE A 971 -10.78 -14.91 6.60
CA ILE A 971 -11.64 -15.53 7.61
C ILE A 971 -10.80 -16.49 8.47
N GLU A 972 -11.08 -16.58 9.77
CA GLU A 972 -10.47 -17.62 10.62
C GLU A 972 -10.91 -19.01 10.14
N ALA A 973 -9.97 -19.95 10.01
CA ALA A 973 -10.28 -21.29 9.49
C ALA A 973 -11.31 -22.10 10.31
N ARG A 974 -11.55 -21.70 11.57
CA ARG A 974 -12.54 -22.33 12.47
C ARG A 974 -13.98 -21.86 12.24
N GLU A 975 -14.20 -20.79 11.48
CA GLU A 975 -15.54 -20.26 11.24
C GLU A 975 -16.33 -21.17 10.31
N GLU A 976 -17.62 -21.33 10.58
CA GLU A 976 -18.53 -22.10 9.72
C GLU A 976 -19.08 -21.27 8.54
N THR A 977 -18.95 -19.94 8.61
CA THR A 977 -19.45 -19.00 7.58
C THR A 977 -18.44 -17.88 7.33
N ALA A 978 -18.62 -17.15 6.23
CA ALA A 978 -17.75 -16.03 5.86
C ALA A 978 -18.14 -14.69 6.50
N MET A 979 -19.16 -14.65 7.36
CA MET A 979 -19.68 -13.41 7.96
C MET A 979 -18.65 -12.68 8.83
N ASN A 980 -17.81 -13.44 9.54
CA ASN A 980 -16.86 -12.91 10.52
C ASN A 980 -15.46 -12.66 9.93
N GLY A 981 -15.36 -12.49 8.61
CA GLY A 981 -14.09 -12.13 7.96
C GLY A 981 -13.78 -10.63 8.03
N ARG A 982 -12.64 -10.25 7.45
CA ARG A 982 -12.18 -8.85 7.36
C ARG A 982 -11.46 -8.55 6.04
N TRP A 983 -11.53 -7.30 5.60
CA TRP A 983 -10.80 -6.83 4.42
C TRP A 983 -9.33 -6.55 4.74
N LEU A 984 -8.42 -7.28 4.10
CA LEU A 984 -6.98 -7.04 4.11
C LEU A 984 -6.50 -6.61 2.72
N LYS A 985 -5.41 -5.83 2.67
CA LYS A 985 -4.81 -5.35 1.42
C LYS A 985 -4.12 -6.52 0.70
N GLY A 986 -4.42 -6.70 -0.59
CA GLY A 986 -3.69 -7.59 -1.48
C GLY A 986 -2.39 -6.95 -1.97
N PRO A 987 -1.67 -7.57 -2.93
CA PRO A 987 -0.34 -7.11 -3.32
C PRO A 987 -0.35 -5.88 -4.25
N GLY A 988 -1.51 -5.48 -4.78
CA GLY A 988 -1.74 -4.21 -5.45
C GLY A 988 -0.87 -3.95 -6.69
N LYS A 989 -0.53 -2.67 -6.92
CA LYS A 989 0.27 -2.20 -8.06
C LYS A 989 1.60 -2.93 -8.21
N ARG A 990 2.36 -3.09 -7.11
CA ARG A 990 3.72 -3.65 -7.13
C ARG A 990 3.80 -5.07 -7.71
N PHE A 991 2.79 -5.90 -7.46
CA PHE A 991 2.71 -7.23 -8.03
C PHE A 991 2.68 -7.22 -9.56
N PHE A 992 1.77 -6.43 -10.13
CA PHE A 992 1.61 -6.36 -11.57
C PHE A 992 2.77 -5.62 -12.26
N GLU A 993 3.41 -4.65 -11.59
CA GLU A 993 4.67 -4.06 -12.09
C GLU A 993 5.75 -5.13 -12.19
N SER A 994 5.93 -5.93 -11.15
CA SER A 994 6.91 -7.02 -11.12
C SER A 994 6.64 -8.09 -12.20
N LEU A 995 5.37 -8.38 -12.51
CA LEU A 995 5.01 -9.25 -13.64
C LEU A 995 5.33 -8.61 -14.99
N ALA A 996 5.00 -7.34 -15.17
CA ALA A 996 5.23 -6.64 -16.43
C ALA A 996 6.71 -6.38 -16.71
N GLU A 997 7.53 -6.16 -15.68
CA GLU A 997 8.99 -6.10 -15.80
C GLU A 997 9.58 -7.41 -16.35
N GLU A 998 8.96 -8.54 -16.03
CA GLU A 998 9.43 -9.87 -16.45
C GLU A 998 8.87 -10.30 -17.81
N PHE A 999 7.58 -10.07 -18.05
CA PHE A 999 6.86 -10.61 -19.22
C PHE A 999 6.51 -9.57 -20.28
N GLY A 1000 6.61 -8.26 -19.98
CA GLY A 1000 6.20 -7.19 -20.87
C GLY A 1000 4.68 -7.00 -20.90
N GLU A 1001 4.06 -7.26 -22.06
CA GLU A 1001 2.60 -7.20 -22.19
C GLU A 1001 1.95 -8.31 -21.37
N LEU A 1002 0.99 -7.94 -20.52
CA LEU A 1002 0.23 -8.86 -19.68
C LEU A 1002 -1.16 -9.06 -20.32
N PRO A 1003 -1.42 -10.19 -21.01
CA PRO A 1003 -2.69 -10.46 -21.71
C PRO A 1003 -3.79 -10.91 -20.73
N PHE A 1004 -3.97 -10.15 -19.65
CA PHE A 1004 -4.91 -10.45 -18.58
C PHE A 1004 -6.27 -9.83 -18.82
N ILE A 1005 -7.31 -10.49 -18.33
CA ILE A 1005 -8.68 -10.02 -18.24
C ILE A 1005 -9.05 -10.00 -16.76
N ALA A 1006 -9.47 -8.84 -16.25
CA ALA A 1006 -9.84 -8.70 -14.84
C ALA A 1006 -11.28 -9.16 -14.65
N GLU A 1007 -11.50 -10.17 -13.81
CA GLU A 1007 -12.83 -10.39 -13.24
C GLU A 1007 -13.11 -9.36 -12.12
N ASP A 1008 -13.76 -8.28 -12.49
CA ASP A 1008 -14.20 -7.22 -11.60
C ASP A 1008 -15.70 -7.30 -11.30
N LEU A 1009 -16.13 -8.46 -10.78
CA LEU A 1009 -17.50 -8.67 -10.31
C LEU A 1009 -17.63 -8.45 -8.79
N GLY A 1010 -18.85 -8.13 -8.34
CA GLY A 1010 -19.18 -7.83 -6.94
C GLY A 1010 -19.06 -6.36 -6.58
N THR A 1011 -18.73 -6.05 -5.32
CA THR A 1011 -18.50 -4.67 -4.88
C THR A 1011 -17.11 -4.18 -5.31
N ILE A 1012 -17.07 -3.36 -6.36
CA ILE A 1012 -15.85 -2.81 -6.93
C ILE A 1012 -15.60 -1.40 -6.39
N THR A 1013 -14.44 -1.21 -5.75
CA THR A 1013 -14.03 0.06 -5.16
C THR A 1013 -13.25 0.91 -6.18
N PRO A 1014 -13.07 2.22 -5.94
CA PRO A 1014 -12.19 3.07 -6.74
C PRO A 1014 -10.79 2.49 -6.92
N GLU A 1015 -10.21 1.89 -5.88
CA GLU A 1015 -8.87 1.30 -5.89
C GLU A 1015 -8.74 0.14 -6.88
N VAL A 1016 -9.75 -0.74 -6.96
CA VAL A 1016 -9.78 -1.83 -7.96
C VAL A 1016 -9.82 -1.25 -9.38
N ASN A 1017 -10.61 -0.19 -9.60
CA ASN A 1017 -10.68 0.49 -10.89
C ASN A 1017 -9.36 1.18 -11.25
N VAL A 1018 -8.70 1.84 -10.29
CA VAL A 1018 -7.38 2.44 -10.47
C VAL A 1018 -6.38 1.36 -10.89
N LEU A 1019 -6.32 0.25 -10.16
CA LEU A 1019 -5.39 -0.84 -10.45
C LEU A 1019 -5.62 -1.40 -11.86
N LYS A 1020 -6.86 -1.72 -12.21
CA LYS A 1020 -7.24 -2.19 -13.56
C LYS A 1020 -6.81 -1.21 -14.65
N ARG A 1021 -7.03 0.10 -14.43
CA ARG A 1021 -6.73 1.16 -15.40
C ARG A 1021 -5.24 1.41 -15.57
N ILE A 1022 -4.45 1.37 -14.50
CA ILE A 1022 -2.98 1.49 -14.55
C ILE A 1022 -2.39 0.47 -15.53
N PHE A 1023 -2.86 -0.79 -15.46
CA PHE A 1023 -2.38 -1.88 -16.31
C PHE A 1023 -3.19 -2.08 -17.60
N SER A 1024 -4.20 -1.22 -17.85
CA SER A 1024 -5.11 -1.31 -19.00
C SER A 1024 -5.79 -2.67 -19.17
N PHE A 1025 -6.02 -3.40 -18.08
CA PHE A 1025 -6.73 -4.69 -18.15
C PHE A 1025 -8.19 -4.48 -18.54
N PRO A 1026 -8.73 -5.24 -19.51
CA PRO A 1026 -10.16 -5.24 -19.77
C PRO A 1026 -10.93 -5.77 -18.56
N GLY A 1027 -11.99 -5.05 -18.19
CA GLY A 1027 -12.95 -5.52 -17.19
C GLY A 1027 -14.03 -6.40 -17.82
N MET A 1028 -14.83 -7.05 -17.00
CA MET A 1028 -15.94 -7.88 -17.44
C MET A 1028 -17.29 -7.39 -16.90
N LYS A 1029 -18.34 -7.55 -17.72
CA LYS A 1029 -19.73 -7.34 -17.31
C LYS A 1029 -20.55 -8.56 -17.71
N VAL A 1030 -21.48 -8.96 -16.86
CA VAL A 1030 -22.32 -10.15 -17.06
C VAL A 1030 -23.78 -9.73 -17.13
N LEU A 1031 -24.49 -10.15 -18.17
CA LEU A 1031 -25.88 -9.77 -18.46
C LEU A 1031 -26.83 -10.05 -17.29
N GLN A 1032 -26.56 -11.12 -16.53
CA GLN A 1032 -27.36 -11.48 -15.36
C GLN A 1032 -27.17 -10.56 -14.15
N PHE A 1033 -26.17 -9.66 -14.15
CA PHE A 1033 -25.88 -8.71 -13.06
C PHE A 1033 -25.99 -7.24 -13.46
N THR A 1034 -25.96 -6.94 -14.76
CA THR A 1034 -25.95 -5.58 -15.27
C THR A 1034 -27.02 -5.43 -16.33
N ALA A 1035 -27.85 -4.40 -16.20
CA ALA A 1035 -28.94 -4.14 -17.13
C ALA A 1035 -28.40 -3.98 -18.55
N LEU A 1036 -29.08 -4.59 -19.53
CA LEU A 1036 -28.68 -4.54 -20.94
C LEU A 1036 -28.58 -3.10 -21.46
N GLU A 1037 -29.45 -2.21 -20.98
CA GLU A 1037 -29.42 -0.79 -21.31
C GLU A 1037 -28.11 -0.13 -20.87
N GLU A 1038 -27.67 -0.36 -19.63
CA GLU A 1038 -26.38 0.13 -19.11
C GLU A 1038 -25.22 -0.38 -19.98
N MET A 1039 -25.25 -1.66 -20.35
CA MET A 1039 -24.24 -2.28 -21.21
C MET A 1039 -24.17 -1.67 -22.61
N ILE A 1040 -25.31 -1.31 -23.20
CA ILE A 1040 -25.40 -0.77 -24.57
C ILE A 1040 -24.94 0.69 -24.63
N PHE A 1041 -25.22 1.49 -23.59
CA PHE A 1041 -24.85 2.90 -23.51
C PHE A 1041 -23.49 3.16 -22.83
N GLU A 1042 -22.76 2.11 -22.48
CA GLU A 1042 -21.42 2.20 -21.89
C GLU A 1042 -20.41 2.86 -22.86
N GLU A 1043 -19.63 3.80 -22.32
CA GLU A 1043 -18.62 4.55 -23.10
C GLU A 1043 -17.24 3.88 -23.03
N ASP A 1044 -16.98 3.02 -22.03
CA ASP A 1044 -15.73 2.27 -21.93
C ASP A 1044 -15.68 1.09 -22.90
N SER A 1045 -14.91 1.26 -23.99
CA SER A 1045 -14.69 0.20 -24.97
C SER A 1045 -13.80 -0.96 -24.48
N ASN A 1046 -13.08 -0.81 -23.35
CA ASN A 1046 -12.17 -1.83 -22.82
C ASN A 1046 -12.88 -2.83 -21.88
N LEU A 1047 -14.03 -3.35 -22.33
CA LEU A 1047 -14.86 -4.29 -21.58
C LEU A 1047 -15.15 -5.54 -22.39
N ILE A 1048 -15.32 -6.65 -21.68
CA ILE A 1048 -15.72 -7.95 -22.21
C ILE A 1048 -17.08 -8.31 -21.61
N TYR A 1049 -18.05 -8.57 -22.47
CA TYR A 1049 -19.41 -8.87 -22.06
C TYR A 1049 -19.69 -10.36 -22.10
N TYR A 1050 -20.40 -10.84 -21.10
CA TYR A 1050 -20.83 -12.23 -20.97
C TYR A 1050 -22.35 -12.30 -20.84
N SER A 1051 -22.98 -13.31 -21.44
CA SER A 1051 -24.39 -13.62 -21.13
C SER A 1051 -24.54 -14.29 -19.76
N GLY A 1052 -23.53 -15.05 -19.35
CA GLY A 1052 -23.40 -15.72 -18.05
C GLY A 1052 -21.98 -16.24 -17.86
N THR A 1053 -21.60 -16.53 -16.63
CA THR A 1053 -20.34 -17.23 -16.30
C THR A 1053 -20.60 -18.71 -16.02
N HIS A 1054 -19.58 -19.42 -15.53
CA HIS A 1054 -19.69 -20.81 -15.11
C HIS A 1054 -20.50 -21.00 -13.80
N ASP A 1055 -20.60 -19.96 -12.97
CA ASP A 1055 -21.31 -19.95 -11.69
C ASP A 1055 -22.79 -19.59 -11.81
N ASN A 1056 -23.14 -18.93 -12.91
CA ASN A 1056 -24.48 -18.47 -13.19
C ASN A 1056 -25.45 -19.63 -13.49
N ASP A 1057 -26.74 -19.33 -13.40
CA ASP A 1057 -27.74 -20.13 -14.09
C ASP A 1057 -27.60 -19.99 -15.61
N THR A 1058 -28.18 -20.91 -16.39
CA THR A 1058 -28.28 -20.68 -17.83
C THR A 1058 -29.16 -19.45 -18.09
N LEU A 1059 -28.96 -18.77 -19.22
CA LEU A 1059 -29.72 -17.57 -19.54
C LEU A 1059 -31.23 -17.82 -19.54
N VAL A 1060 -31.67 -19.00 -20.02
CA VAL A 1060 -33.07 -19.43 -19.98
C VAL A 1060 -33.55 -19.67 -18.55
N GLY A 1061 -32.75 -20.35 -17.72
CA GLY A 1061 -33.08 -20.60 -16.32
C GLY A 1061 -33.25 -19.28 -15.54
N TRP A 1062 -32.28 -18.36 -15.70
CA TRP A 1062 -32.32 -17.03 -15.12
C TRP A 1062 -33.53 -16.21 -15.59
N TYR A 1063 -33.80 -16.16 -16.90
CA TYR A 1063 -34.95 -15.45 -17.46
C TYR A 1063 -36.28 -15.95 -16.87
N LYS A 1064 -36.41 -17.28 -16.69
CA LYS A 1064 -37.58 -17.92 -16.09
C LYS A 1064 -37.70 -17.70 -14.59
N SER A 1065 -36.59 -17.61 -13.86
CA SER A 1065 -36.62 -17.48 -12.40
C SER A 1065 -36.71 -16.04 -11.92
N THR A 1066 -36.15 -15.10 -12.67
CA THR A 1066 -35.87 -13.75 -12.18
C THR A 1066 -36.79 -12.69 -12.77
N TRP A 1067 -37.16 -12.81 -14.05
CA TRP A 1067 -38.04 -11.82 -14.69
C TRP A 1067 -39.51 -12.10 -14.38
N THR A 1068 -40.27 -11.05 -14.14
CA THR A 1068 -41.73 -11.06 -14.01
C THR A 1068 -42.41 -11.23 -15.37
N ASP A 1069 -43.68 -11.66 -15.38
CA ASP A 1069 -44.44 -11.80 -16.63
C ASP A 1069 -44.57 -10.47 -17.40
N GLU A 1070 -44.61 -9.34 -16.68
CA GLU A 1070 -44.65 -7.99 -17.27
C GLU A 1070 -43.32 -7.67 -17.98
N GLU A 1071 -42.18 -7.88 -17.33
CA GLU A 1071 -40.85 -7.65 -17.93
C GLU A 1071 -40.60 -8.53 -19.17
N ARG A 1072 -41.09 -9.79 -19.13
CA ARG A 1072 -41.02 -10.70 -20.28
C ARG A 1072 -41.88 -10.22 -21.44
N ALA A 1073 -43.09 -9.76 -21.16
CA ALA A 1073 -44.00 -9.22 -22.16
C ALA A 1073 -43.45 -7.92 -22.78
N ASP A 1074 -42.87 -7.04 -21.97
CA ASP A 1074 -42.29 -5.77 -22.43
C ASP A 1074 -41.10 -5.99 -23.37
N TYR A 1075 -40.24 -6.98 -23.09
CA TYR A 1075 -39.05 -7.25 -23.89
C TYR A 1075 -39.30 -8.15 -25.11
N ALA A 1076 -39.98 -9.28 -24.92
CA ALA A 1076 -40.22 -10.27 -25.98
C ALA A 1076 -41.49 -9.99 -26.79
N GLY A 1077 -42.44 -9.22 -26.23
CA GLY A 1077 -43.77 -9.04 -26.77
C GLY A 1077 -44.76 -10.08 -26.21
N GLU A 1078 -46.03 -9.67 -26.08
CA GLU A 1078 -47.10 -10.48 -25.46
C GLU A 1078 -47.26 -11.88 -26.10
N ASP A 1079 -47.01 -12.00 -27.41
CA ASP A 1079 -47.14 -13.25 -28.17
C ASP A 1079 -45.92 -14.20 -28.02
N GLN A 1080 -44.77 -13.71 -27.54
CA GLN A 1080 -43.51 -14.47 -27.44
C GLN A 1080 -42.99 -14.61 -26.00
N LYS A 1081 -43.69 -14.03 -25.01
CA LYS A 1081 -43.31 -14.10 -23.59
C LYS A 1081 -43.19 -15.54 -23.05
N ASP A 1082 -43.94 -16.48 -23.64
CA ASP A 1082 -43.96 -17.91 -23.29
C ASP A 1082 -42.96 -18.75 -24.11
N ASP A 1083 -42.10 -18.11 -24.94
CA ASP A 1083 -40.94 -18.74 -25.58
C ASP A 1083 -39.61 -18.18 -25.02
N PRO A 1084 -39.16 -18.65 -23.84
CA PRO A 1084 -37.91 -18.23 -23.22
C PRO A 1084 -36.68 -18.44 -24.10
N LYS A 1085 -36.71 -19.43 -25.00
CA LYS A 1085 -35.56 -19.75 -25.84
C LYS A 1085 -35.35 -18.67 -26.88
N GLU A 1086 -36.42 -18.25 -27.55
CA GLU A 1086 -36.35 -17.17 -28.54
C GLU A 1086 -36.06 -15.81 -27.87
N ALA A 1087 -36.63 -15.55 -26.69
CA ALA A 1087 -36.31 -14.34 -25.92
C ALA A 1087 -34.82 -14.28 -25.53
N CYS A 1088 -34.24 -15.37 -25.05
CA CYS A 1088 -32.81 -15.45 -24.73
C CYS A 1088 -31.92 -15.37 -25.96
N ARG A 1089 -32.36 -15.90 -27.11
CA ARG A 1089 -31.69 -15.72 -28.40
C ARG A 1089 -31.59 -14.25 -28.77
N LYS A 1090 -32.68 -13.49 -28.64
CA LYS A 1090 -32.73 -12.04 -28.85
C LYS A 1090 -31.81 -11.27 -27.88
N LEU A 1091 -31.76 -11.68 -26.60
CA LEU A 1091 -30.83 -11.10 -25.61
C LEU A 1091 -29.36 -11.26 -26.05
N ILE A 1092 -28.98 -12.44 -26.56
CA ILE A 1092 -27.64 -12.68 -27.09
C ILE A 1092 -27.37 -11.76 -28.30
N GLU A 1093 -28.32 -11.63 -29.22
CA GLU A 1093 -28.18 -10.74 -30.38
C GLU A 1093 -28.00 -9.28 -29.98
N ASP A 1094 -28.76 -8.81 -29.00
CA ASP A 1094 -28.63 -7.45 -28.46
C ASP A 1094 -27.29 -7.26 -27.72
N LEU A 1095 -26.82 -8.28 -26.99
CA LEU A 1095 -25.50 -8.27 -26.37
C LEU A 1095 -24.39 -8.16 -27.43
N TYR A 1096 -24.53 -8.81 -28.59
CA TYR A 1096 -23.56 -8.69 -29.69
C TYR A 1096 -23.50 -7.27 -30.29
N LYS A 1097 -24.62 -6.53 -30.28
CA LYS A 1097 -24.71 -5.14 -30.78
C LYS A 1097 -24.01 -4.13 -29.86
N SER A 1098 -23.68 -4.52 -28.63
CA SER A 1098 -23.00 -3.67 -27.65
C SER A 1098 -21.66 -3.08 -28.13
N PRO A 1099 -21.17 -2.00 -27.48
CA PRO A 1099 -19.86 -1.42 -27.76
C PRO A 1099 -18.67 -2.29 -27.31
N ALA A 1100 -18.89 -3.33 -26.50
CA ALA A 1100 -17.83 -4.16 -25.91
C ALA A 1100 -16.82 -4.70 -26.93
N SER A 1101 -15.55 -4.76 -26.51
CA SER A 1101 -14.47 -5.33 -27.30
C SER A 1101 -14.81 -6.78 -27.65
N TRP A 1102 -15.10 -7.62 -26.66
CA TRP A 1102 -15.50 -9.01 -26.87
C TRP A 1102 -16.85 -9.32 -26.27
N VAL A 1103 -17.56 -10.27 -26.89
CA VAL A 1103 -18.76 -10.89 -26.35
C VAL A 1103 -18.52 -12.40 -26.26
N ILE A 1104 -18.63 -12.95 -25.06
CA ILE A 1104 -18.39 -14.36 -24.78
C ILE A 1104 -19.67 -14.98 -24.22
N THR A 1105 -20.14 -16.04 -24.86
CA THR A 1105 -21.41 -16.71 -24.52
C THR A 1105 -21.16 -18.16 -24.13
N PRO A 1106 -21.60 -18.65 -22.96
CA PRO A 1106 -21.61 -20.07 -22.64
C PRO A 1106 -22.35 -20.88 -23.71
N MET A 1107 -21.85 -22.08 -24.02
CA MET A 1107 -22.51 -22.92 -25.03
C MET A 1107 -23.96 -23.27 -24.65
N GLN A 1108 -24.23 -23.43 -23.35
CA GLN A 1108 -25.57 -23.73 -22.85
C GLN A 1108 -26.58 -22.62 -23.18
N ASP A 1109 -26.15 -21.36 -23.13
CA ASP A 1109 -26.97 -20.20 -23.47
C ASP A 1109 -27.23 -20.15 -24.98
N ILE A 1110 -26.21 -20.40 -25.81
CA ILE A 1110 -26.32 -20.48 -27.29
C ILE A 1110 -27.34 -21.54 -27.70
N LEU A 1111 -27.35 -22.68 -27.01
CA LEU A 1111 -28.28 -23.78 -27.28
C LEU A 1111 -29.69 -23.56 -26.71
N GLY A 1112 -29.87 -22.54 -25.86
CA GLY A 1112 -31.11 -22.25 -25.16
C GLY A 1112 -31.51 -23.35 -24.18
N LEU A 1113 -30.55 -23.90 -23.43
CA LEU A 1113 -30.78 -24.94 -22.43
C LEU A 1113 -31.23 -24.34 -21.09
N ASP A 1114 -32.05 -25.08 -20.36
CA ASP A 1114 -32.60 -24.68 -19.05
C ASP A 1114 -31.62 -24.95 -17.89
N THR A 1115 -32.03 -24.65 -16.65
CA THR A 1115 -31.21 -24.74 -15.42
C THR A 1115 -30.54 -26.11 -15.21
N ASP A 1116 -31.12 -27.20 -15.73
CA ASP A 1116 -30.54 -28.56 -15.64
C ASP A 1116 -29.21 -28.69 -16.40
N ALA A 1117 -28.86 -27.72 -17.26
CA ALA A 1117 -27.60 -27.67 -18.00
C ALA A 1117 -26.50 -26.83 -17.33
N ARG A 1118 -26.72 -26.36 -16.09
CA ARG A 1118 -25.71 -25.58 -15.34
C ARG A 1118 -24.41 -26.35 -15.18
N LEU A 1119 -23.30 -25.60 -15.24
CA LEU A 1119 -21.97 -26.17 -15.05
C LEU A 1119 -21.57 -26.19 -13.57
N ASN A 1120 -21.85 -25.12 -12.83
CA ASN A 1120 -21.53 -25.01 -11.42
C ASN A 1120 -22.67 -24.33 -10.64
N VAL A 1121 -22.82 -24.73 -9.38
CA VAL A 1121 -23.69 -24.08 -8.40
C VAL A 1121 -22.84 -23.59 -7.23
N PRO A 1122 -22.65 -22.27 -7.06
CA PRO A 1122 -21.82 -21.72 -5.99
C PRO A 1122 -22.19 -22.23 -4.60
N GLY A 1123 -21.19 -22.53 -3.77
CA GLY A 1123 -21.38 -23.02 -2.41
C GLY A 1123 -21.74 -24.51 -2.28
N THR A 1124 -21.65 -25.28 -3.38
CA THR A 1124 -21.89 -26.74 -3.37
C THR A 1124 -20.62 -27.52 -3.78
N ILE A 1125 -20.50 -28.77 -3.32
CA ILE A 1125 -19.33 -29.63 -3.58
C ILE A 1125 -19.65 -30.87 -4.44
N GLU A 1126 -20.93 -31.15 -4.69
CA GLU A 1126 -21.38 -32.32 -5.48
C GLU A 1126 -22.28 -31.86 -6.63
N GLY A 1127 -22.26 -32.60 -7.75
CA GLY A 1127 -23.13 -32.34 -8.91
C GLY A 1127 -22.61 -31.28 -9.89
N ASN A 1128 -21.47 -30.65 -9.60
CA ASN A 1128 -20.83 -29.66 -10.48
C ASN A 1128 -19.98 -30.33 -11.57
N TRP A 1129 -19.75 -29.63 -12.69
CA TRP A 1129 -18.85 -30.03 -13.79
C TRP A 1129 -19.28 -31.28 -14.58
N GLN A 1130 -20.54 -31.70 -14.43
CA GLN A 1130 -21.06 -32.93 -15.06
C GLN A 1130 -21.67 -32.72 -16.45
N TRP A 1131 -22.08 -31.50 -16.80
CA TRP A 1131 -22.76 -31.24 -18.07
C TRP A 1131 -21.89 -31.59 -19.28
N LYS A 1132 -22.49 -32.31 -20.25
CA LYS A 1132 -21.88 -32.73 -21.52
C LYS A 1132 -22.70 -32.23 -22.70
N LEU A 1133 -22.01 -31.72 -23.71
CA LEU A 1133 -22.58 -31.40 -25.01
C LEU A 1133 -22.97 -32.68 -25.76
N LYS A 1134 -24.17 -32.71 -26.33
CA LYS A 1134 -24.57 -33.75 -27.28
C LYS A 1134 -24.25 -33.28 -28.71
N GLN A 1135 -23.64 -34.15 -29.52
CA GLN A 1135 -23.16 -33.79 -30.87
C GLN A 1135 -24.26 -33.28 -31.80
N ASP A 1136 -25.48 -33.79 -31.66
CA ASP A 1136 -26.65 -33.44 -32.47
C ASP A 1136 -27.17 -32.01 -32.22
N LEU A 1137 -26.71 -31.34 -31.14
CA LEU A 1137 -27.08 -29.97 -30.82
C LEU A 1137 -26.30 -28.91 -31.62
N LEU A 1138 -25.15 -29.27 -32.22
CA LEU A 1138 -24.35 -28.35 -33.06
C LEU A 1138 -24.88 -28.29 -34.50
N THR A 1139 -26.16 -27.88 -34.66
CA THR A 1139 -26.85 -27.89 -35.95
C THR A 1139 -26.35 -26.81 -36.92
N THR A 1140 -26.65 -26.98 -38.21
CA THR A 1140 -26.39 -25.95 -39.23
C THR A 1140 -27.08 -24.62 -38.91
N GLU A 1141 -28.27 -24.66 -38.31
CA GLU A 1141 -29.01 -23.45 -37.91
C GLU A 1141 -28.23 -22.63 -36.88
N VAL A 1142 -27.67 -23.27 -35.86
CA VAL A 1142 -26.86 -22.59 -34.83
C VAL A 1142 -25.61 -21.97 -35.44
N LYS A 1143 -24.93 -22.70 -36.35
CA LYS A 1143 -23.74 -22.19 -37.06
C LYS A 1143 -24.06 -20.96 -37.89
N GLU A 1144 -25.13 -21.02 -38.71
CA GLU A 1144 -25.54 -19.92 -39.58
C GLU A 1144 -26.01 -18.71 -38.79
N TRP A 1145 -26.72 -18.92 -37.68
CA TRP A 1145 -27.16 -17.86 -36.79
C TRP A 1145 -25.99 -17.10 -36.17
N LEU A 1146 -25.11 -17.80 -35.44
CA LEU A 1146 -23.93 -17.19 -34.81
C LEU A 1146 -23.08 -16.43 -35.83
N ARG A 1147 -22.90 -17.00 -37.03
CA ARG A 1147 -22.15 -16.37 -38.11
C ARG A 1147 -22.84 -15.10 -38.63
N SER A 1148 -24.17 -15.09 -38.74
CA SER A 1148 -24.91 -13.90 -39.18
C SER A 1148 -24.80 -12.78 -38.15
N VAL A 1149 -24.99 -13.10 -36.86
CA VAL A 1149 -24.92 -12.11 -35.78
C VAL A 1149 -23.50 -11.54 -35.67
N ALA A 1150 -22.46 -12.38 -35.74
CA ALA A 1150 -21.07 -11.93 -35.76
C ALA A 1150 -20.77 -11.03 -36.97
N ARG A 1151 -21.32 -11.33 -38.15
CA ARG A 1151 -21.17 -10.51 -39.37
C ARG A 1151 -21.86 -9.15 -39.23
N GLU A 1152 -23.11 -9.13 -38.79
CA GLU A 1152 -23.93 -7.93 -38.65
C GLU A 1152 -23.34 -6.94 -37.63
N THR A 1153 -22.68 -7.47 -36.60
CA THR A 1153 -22.09 -6.69 -35.50
C THR A 1153 -20.58 -6.41 -35.66
N LYS A 1154 -20.02 -6.74 -36.84
CA LYS A 1154 -18.60 -6.54 -37.21
C LYS A 1154 -17.61 -7.23 -36.25
N ARG A 1155 -17.91 -8.47 -35.88
CA ARG A 1155 -17.11 -9.33 -34.97
C ARG A 1155 -16.52 -10.56 -35.67
N LEU A 1156 -16.63 -10.65 -37.00
CA LEU A 1156 -15.96 -11.71 -37.77
C LEU A 1156 -14.43 -11.54 -37.72
N PRO A 1157 -13.67 -12.65 -37.72
CA PRO A 1157 -12.20 -12.65 -37.66
C PRO A 1157 -11.53 -11.90 -38.83
#